data_AF-A0A559TCY0-F1
#
_entry.id   AF-A0A559TCY0-F1
#
_cell.length_a   1.000
_cell.length_b   1.000
_cell.length_c   1.000
_cell.angle_alpha   90.00
_cell.angle_beta   90.00
_cell.angle_gamma   90.00
#
_symmetry.space_group_name_H-M   'P 1'
#
loop_
_entity.id
_entity.type
_entity.pdbx_description
1 polymer ?
#
loop_
_entity_poly.entity_id
_entity_poly.type
_entity_poly.pdbx_seq_one_letter_code
_entity_poly.pdbx_strand_id
1 'polypeptide(L)'
;MSTRIPEVETSVDLLRSIIWQYDNAESVKSLISQKNEWYKKEQAEFWDNWYRDVFDIRTANDFGLEIWSIILGVSFLVPDCPGKVLTTEQKRLICRLRYYQLISRCTIPEVNAITMNLFATKEGKAYALDPLDMSYIMYVFTEQPTSAVALILAKYDLLPRPATVGLKYRVIRNIPFGFGPHYQNFENAGFWDGGELINYAWSINLSFDDSTGTLSGVINSSDSAIDLSGVDVTLFYTNSATGRIFTRDVSTVAGGIFTDTVPDSDKYTVVAKAQIFTPICTTDNVESRPLEFRHIVSGAQFVMRFDSPSRPLFYVNMSEDFTVDYGDGIDSKDFTMTEINGGYGLVYATRNLTVGEEYTITVKRSDTMRFFVASGTTTYTFNTLREIIRVSGNRTSMTAFATNNTGLYSIRKGAFDYLPNATWFETAFMGCTSLVSLPAGLFDHCTEITSFYRTWRDCTNLTLLPVGLFKNCSLASTFQEAFFGCTSLISLPEGLFSGLANVKTYQYAFYQCTALTALPDNLFADNDKCTSFYGAFQSCSELKIIGNGVFKNCKAVTSFYYCFSGCTKLTMMPKDLFVDCISATTFQGAFYNCKSLVEIPSGVFSNIGGGMFQQTFFGCSGLQTIPDNLFKGLSNATNFDSTFYGCLSIKTIGNSVFKGCSSVTTFNQVFYGCSSLVTVGDNIFSGCTSVTTFANAFYSCSSLTYMPLFTDCNKVTTFSRCFYRCLSLKEVTPYAFENKKLVSTFASVFQSCIELKTVPNGVFNGCSNNTSFQYAFQGCTGLLSLSGDMFEGCTKVSDIQYLFDGCSALSSLPSNLFNSFTGAISSVVSAFGSCTSLTELPKGLFDNCAGITALTSMFLLSSNLRALPDGLFKHCKKLTTVSGVFANCDIREIPVDTFANCTLIAYFDSAFNGCRNLMGIPEDLFKDNINAITFSSVFTETGITYIPSGLFRNNAKATNFSYAFSSCPDLVKVGDGLFNGTSVTLLIQTFRAANKLDSNINSIFNLPSYPTITNTSNMFSYGYLVAGSGLQLIGALPSVTAANNKGGTFTQAYALSDYNLIPVAWGGGGA
;
A
#
# COMPACT_ATOMS: atom_id res chain seq x y z
N MET A 1 5.91 -88.94 -48.81
CA MET A 1 6.59 -90.22 -49.11
C MET A 1 6.26 -91.18 -47.97
N SER A 2 6.00 -92.44 -48.33
CA SER A 2 5.53 -93.58 -47.52
C SER A 2 5.69 -93.47 -45.98
N THR A 3 4.58 -93.58 -45.26
CA THR A 3 4.48 -93.48 -43.79
C THR A 3 4.67 -94.80 -43.03
N ARG A 4 5.14 -95.88 -43.67
CA ARG A 4 5.54 -97.11 -42.95
C ARG A 4 6.76 -97.75 -43.59
N ILE A 5 7.81 -97.92 -42.79
CA ILE A 5 8.95 -98.81 -43.06
C ILE A 5 8.42 -100.25 -42.94
N PRO A 6 8.82 -101.20 -43.81
CA PRO A 6 8.41 -102.60 -43.69
C PRO A 6 8.78 -103.15 -42.31
N GLU A 7 7.84 -103.83 -41.67
CA GLU A 7 8.05 -104.52 -40.40
C GLU A 7 9.21 -105.50 -40.56
N VAL A 8 10.36 -105.18 -39.96
CA VAL A 8 11.42 -106.14 -39.76
C VAL A 8 10.95 -107.03 -38.61
N GLU A 9 10.48 -108.22 -38.94
CA GLU A 9 10.10 -109.25 -37.97
C GLU A 9 11.36 -109.68 -37.20
N THR A 10 11.69 -108.93 -36.15
CA THR A 10 12.85 -109.15 -35.25
C THR A 10 12.48 -110.05 -34.08
N SER A 11 11.42 -110.84 -34.19
CA SER A 11 11.01 -111.74 -33.11
C SER A 11 12.01 -112.89 -33.02
N VAL A 12 13.00 -112.74 -32.14
CA VAL A 12 13.78 -113.84 -31.58
C VAL A 12 12.85 -114.64 -30.67
N ASP A 13 11.84 -115.31 -31.25
CA ASP A 13 10.79 -115.99 -30.49
C ASP A 13 11.33 -117.30 -29.92
N LEU A 14 11.98 -117.20 -28.75
CA LEU A 14 12.64 -118.30 -28.06
C LEU A 14 11.65 -119.44 -27.71
N LEU A 15 10.35 -119.16 -27.63
CA LEU A 15 9.32 -120.17 -27.35
C LEU A 15 9.17 -121.21 -28.46
N ARG A 16 9.43 -120.83 -29.73
CA ARG A 16 9.42 -121.77 -30.87
C ARG A 16 10.56 -122.80 -30.82
N SER A 17 11.58 -122.57 -30.01
CA SER A 17 12.78 -123.44 -29.94
C SER A 17 12.70 -124.53 -28.86
N ILE A 18 11.56 -124.65 -28.15
CA ILE A 18 11.37 -125.70 -27.14
C ILE A 18 11.12 -127.04 -27.85
N ILE A 19 11.97 -128.05 -27.56
CA ILE A 19 11.82 -129.41 -28.08
C ILE A 19 10.55 -130.04 -27.49
N TRP A 20 9.73 -130.69 -28.33
CA TRP A 20 8.39 -131.21 -27.99
C TRP A 20 8.31 -132.01 -26.68
N GLN A 21 9.37 -132.74 -26.31
CA GLN A 21 9.43 -133.48 -25.03
C GLN A 21 9.23 -132.63 -23.77
N TYR A 22 9.56 -131.33 -23.83
CA TYR A 22 9.47 -130.42 -22.68
C TYR A 22 8.30 -129.42 -22.79
N ASP A 23 7.41 -129.63 -23.76
CA ASP A 23 6.33 -128.69 -24.06
C ASP A 23 5.28 -128.62 -22.92
N ASN A 24 5.21 -129.63 -22.04
CA ASN A 24 4.34 -129.61 -20.86
C ASN A 24 5.06 -129.16 -19.57
N ALA A 25 6.33 -128.72 -19.63
CA ALA A 25 7.08 -128.25 -18.47
C ALA A 25 6.84 -126.74 -18.24
N GLU A 26 5.84 -126.40 -17.42
CA GLU A 26 5.40 -125.02 -17.15
C GLU A 26 6.51 -124.08 -16.66
N SER A 27 7.42 -124.58 -15.81
CA SER A 27 8.52 -123.79 -15.25
C SER A 27 9.52 -123.32 -16.33
N VAL A 28 9.81 -124.17 -17.32
CA VAL A 28 10.75 -123.87 -18.41
C VAL A 28 10.12 -122.89 -19.40
N LYS A 29 8.84 -123.09 -19.73
CA LYS A 29 8.07 -122.13 -20.54
C LYS A 29 8.01 -120.75 -19.90
N SER A 30 7.76 -120.69 -18.59
CA SER A 30 7.74 -119.41 -17.85
C SER A 30 9.09 -118.70 -17.92
N LEU A 31 10.20 -119.40 -17.68
CA LEU A 31 11.53 -118.79 -17.69
C LEU A 31 11.91 -118.25 -19.09
N ILE A 32 11.61 -119.02 -20.14
CA ILE A 32 11.90 -118.64 -21.53
C ILE A 32 10.98 -117.49 -21.99
N SER A 33 9.71 -117.50 -21.60
CA SER A 33 8.76 -116.43 -21.93
C SER A 33 9.19 -115.10 -21.30
N GLN A 34 9.59 -115.12 -20.02
CA GLN A 34 10.12 -113.92 -19.34
C GLN A 34 11.39 -113.38 -20.02
N LYS A 35 12.28 -114.28 -20.49
CA LYS A 35 13.50 -113.88 -21.22
C LYS A 35 13.19 -113.30 -22.61
N ASN A 36 12.20 -113.85 -23.32
CA ASN A 36 11.73 -113.34 -24.62
C ASN A 36 11.09 -111.95 -24.49
N GLU A 37 10.30 -111.72 -23.44
CA GLU A 37 9.74 -110.41 -23.14
C GLU A 37 10.83 -109.37 -22.82
N TRP A 38 11.85 -109.75 -22.06
CA TRP A 38 12.99 -108.87 -21.79
C TRP A 38 13.70 -108.44 -23.08
N TYR A 39 14.03 -109.38 -23.99
CA TYR A 39 14.68 -109.04 -25.25
C TYR A 39 13.87 -108.10 -26.14
N LYS A 40 12.56 -108.35 -26.27
CA LYS A 40 11.67 -107.48 -27.07
C LYS A 40 11.63 -106.06 -26.51
N LYS A 41 11.61 -105.91 -25.19
CA LYS A 41 11.63 -104.61 -24.53
C LYS A 41 12.94 -103.87 -24.79
N GLU A 42 14.08 -104.49 -24.49
CA GLU A 42 15.39 -103.83 -24.59
C GLU A 42 15.78 -103.48 -26.04
N GLN A 43 15.38 -104.29 -27.01
CA GLN A 43 15.69 -104.03 -28.43
C GLN A 43 14.84 -102.90 -29.01
N ALA A 44 13.55 -102.81 -28.64
CA ALA A 44 12.72 -101.66 -28.99
C ALA A 44 13.26 -100.39 -28.31
N GLU A 45 13.59 -100.48 -27.02
CA GLU A 45 14.18 -99.38 -26.25
C GLU A 45 15.52 -98.92 -26.86
N PHE A 46 16.36 -99.83 -27.35
CA PHE A 46 17.60 -99.48 -28.06
C PHE A 46 17.34 -98.68 -29.35
N TRP A 47 16.42 -99.12 -30.22
CA TRP A 47 16.16 -98.41 -31.48
C TRP A 47 15.44 -97.09 -31.29
N ASP A 48 14.54 -97.01 -30.32
CA ASP A 48 13.89 -95.76 -29.92
C ASP A 48 14.92 -94.78 -29.33
N ASN A 49 15.81 -95.26 -28.47
CA ASN A 49 16.94 -94.48 -27.96
C ASN A 49 17.89 -94.07 -29.09
N TRP A 50 18.20 -94.95 -30.06
CA TRP A 50 19.07 -94.62 -31.20
C TRP A 50 18.44 -93.58 -32.12
N TYR A 51 17.15 -93.69 -32.43
CA TYR A 51 16.45 -92.68 -33.21
C TYR A 51 16.43 -91.33 -32.48
N ARG A 52 16.09 -91.34 -31.18
CA ARG A 52 16.08 -90.13 -30.34
C ARG A 52 17.47 -89.51 -30.20
N ASP A 53 18.48 -90.32 -29.93
CA ASP A 53 19.81 -89.86 -29.49
C ASP A 53 20.80 -89.69 -30.66
N VAL A 54 20.53 -90.25 -31.83
CA VAL A 54 21.42 -90.16 -33.01
C VAL A 54 20.74 -89.54 -34.23
N PHE A 55 19.55 -90.01 -34.63
CA PHE A 55 18.93 -89.58 -35.89
C PHE A 55 18.07 -88.31 -35.77
N ASP A 56 17.28 -88.12 -34.71
CA ASP A 56 16.48 -86.92 -34.55
C ASP A 56 17.35 -85.77 -34.04
N ILE A 57 17.69 -84.85 -34.95
CA ILE A 57 18.54 -83.68 -34.68
C ILE A 57 18.03 -82.78 -33.54
N ARG A 58 16.75 -82.92 -33.15
CA ARG A 58 16.14 -82.16 -32.04
C ARG A 58 16.46 -82.76 -30.68
N THR A 59 16.68 -84.08 -30.61
CA THR A 59 16.92 -84.82 -29.36
C THR A 59 18.28 -85.51 -29.32
N ALA A 60 19.04 -85.47 -30.41
CA ALA A 60 20.34 -86.14 -30.53
C ALA A 60 21.30 -85.75 -29.40
N ASN A 61 21.95 -86.73 -28.79
CA ASN A 61 22.99 -86.51 -27.79
C ASN A 61 24.31 -86.06 -28.45
N ASP A 62 25.36 -85.79 -27.67
CA ASP A 62 26.63 -85.30 -28.23
C ASP A 62 27.23 -86.25 -29.28
N PHE A 63 27.10 -87.56 -29.10
CA PHE A 63 27.55 -88.55 -30.08
C PHE A 63 26.75 -88.48 -31.39
N GLY A 64 25.42 -88.39 -31.31
CA GLY A 64 24.58 -88.19 -32.49
C GLY A 64 24.89 -86.90 -33.24
N LEU A 65 25.19 -85.83 -32.51
CA LEU A 65 25.51 -84.54 -33.10
C LEU A 65 26.86 -84.52 -33.79
N GLU A 66 27.87 -85.26 -33.29
CA GLU A 66 29.14 -85.43 -34.02
C GLU A 66 28.92 -86.08 -35.39
N ILE A 67 28.06 -87.10 -35.47
CA ILE A 67 27.68 -87.72 -36.75
C ILE A 67 27.00 -86.69 -37.67
N TRP A 68 26.03 -85.92 -37.16
CA TRP A 68 25.36 -84.86 -37.92
C TRP A 68 26.30 -83.74 -38.37
N SER A 69 27.31 -83.40 -37.58
CA SER A 69 28.32 -82.38 -37.91
C SER A 69 29.12 -82.75 -39.16
N ILE A 70 29.46 -84.03 -39.30
CA ILE A 70 30.13 -84.61 -40.47
C ILE A 70 29.20 -84.58 -41.68
N ILE A 71 27.94 -85.00 -41.51
CA ILE A 71 26.94 -85.04 -42.59
C ILE A 71 26.67 -83.65 -43.17
N LEU A 72 26.54 -82.65 -42.31
CA LEU A 72 26.18 -81.28 -42.71
C LEU A 72 27.40 -80.40 -43.05
N GLY A 73 28.62 -80.93 -42.87
CA GLY A 73 29.86 -80.22 -43.12
C GLY A 73 30.03 -78.97 -42.25
N VAL A 74 29.67 -79.05 -40.97
CA VAL A 74 29.78 -77.96 -39.99
C VAL A 74 30.72 -78.36 -38.86
N SER A 75 31.64 -77.46 -38.51
CA SER A 75 32.56 -77.66 -37.39
C SER A 75 31.95 -77.13 -36.10
N PHE A 76 32.00 -77.92 -35.02
CA PHE A 76 31.66 -77.44 -33.67
C PHE A 76 32.83 -76.71 -32.98
N LEU A 77 34.00 -76.64 -33.62
CA LEU A 77 35.11 -75.81 -33.16
C LEU A 77 34.94 -74.40 -33.74
N VAL A 78 35.01 -73.39 -32.87
CA VAL A 78 35.01 -71.97 -33.25
C VAL A 78 36.46 -71.55 -33.52
N PRO A 79 36.88 -71.31 -34.78
CA PRO A 79 38.29 -71.08 -35.12
C PRO A 79 38.89 -69.84 -34.44
N ASP A 80 38.07 -68.81 -34.24
CA ASP A 80 38.49 -67.52 -33.66
C ASP A 80 38.45 -67.50 -32.12
N CYS A 81 38.06 -68.60 -31.45
CA CYS A 81 37.95 -68.70 -29.98
C CYS A 81 38.48 -70.04 -29.46
N PRO A 82 39.81 -70.24 -29.42
CA PRO A 82 40.43 -71.48 -28.95
C PRO A 82 40.25 -71.62 -27.42
N GLY A 83 39.19 -72.31 -27.00
CA GLY A 83 38.90 -72.58 -25.58
C GLY A 83 37.42 -72.69 -25.23
N LYS A 84 36.50 -72.29 -26.12
CA LYS A 84 35.05 -72.30 -25.84
C LYS A 84 34.41 -73.63 -26.27
N VAL A 85 33.86 -74.38 -25.31
CA VAL A 85 33.16 -75.65 -25.55
C VAL A 85 31.66 -75.40 -25.76
N LEU A 86 31.12 -75.81 -26.91
CA LEU A 86 29.69 -75.70 -27.20
C LEU A 86 28.89 -76.75 -26.43
N THR A 87 27.77 -76.33 -25.84
CA THR A 87 26.78 -77.23 -25.20
C THR A 87 26.03 -78.06 -26.25
N THR A 88 25.45 -79.18 -25.82
CA THR A 88 24.67 -80.07 -26.69
C THR A 88 23.54 -79.34 -27.42
N GLU A 89 22.82 -78.43 -26.75
CA GLU A 89 21.75 -77.64 -27.40
C GLU A 89 22.28 -76.65 -28.45
N GLN A 90 23.45 -76.06 -28.22
CA GLN A 90 24.10 -75.17 -29.19
C GLN A 90 24.52 -75.94 -30.44
N LYS A 91 25.09 -77.15 -30.27
CA LYS A 91 25.44 -78.05 -31.38
C LYS A 91 24.20 -78.44 -32.19
N ARG A 92 23.07 -78.77 -31.53
CA ARG A 92 21.78 -79.00 -32.20
C ARG A 92 21.34 -77.81 -33.03
N LEU A 93 21.42 -76.60 -32.46
CA LEU A 93 21.03 -75.38 -33.16
C LEU A 93 21.90 -75.12 -34.41
N ILE A 94 23.22 -75.30 -34.32
CA ILE A 94 24.15 -75.17 -35.45
C ILE A 94 23.78 -76.14 -36.57
N CYS A 95 23.60 -77.42 -36.25
CA CYS A 95 23.21 -78.43 -37.23
C CYS A 95 21.84 -78.12 -37.84
N ARG A 96 20.86 -77.68 -37.05
CA ARG A 96 19.53 -77.30 -37.56
C ARG A 96 19.62 -76.10 -38.50
N LEU A 97 20.35 -75.05 -38.12
CA LEU A 97 20.55 -73.87 -38.97
C LEU A 97 21.25 -74.23 -40.28
N ARG A 98 22.31 -75.04 -40.22
CA ARG A 98 23.00 -75.53 -41.43
C ARG A 98 22.09 -76.37 -42.31
N TYR A 99 21.30 -77.26 -41.70
CA TYR A 99 20.32 -78.07 -42.42
C TYR A 99 19.32 -77.18 -43.16
N TYR A 100 18.73 -76.19 -42.49
CA TYR A 100 17.81 -75.25 -43.13
C TYR A 100 18.47 -74.37 -44.18
N GLN A 101 19.73 -73.95 -43.98
CA GLN A 101 20.48 -73.20 -44.97
C GLN A 101 20.68 -73.98 -46.28
N LEU A 102 20.87 -75.30 -46.19
CA LEU A 102 21.10 -76.15 -47.36
C LEU A 102 19.82 -76.51 -48.13
N ILE A 103 18.66 -76.55 -47.47
CA ILE A 103 17.41 -77.06 -48.07
C ILE A 103 16.34 -75.99 -48.32
N SER A 104 16.45 -74.81 -47.68
CA SER A 104 15.44 -73.74 -47.78
C SER A 104 15.46 -73.11 -49.16
N ARG A 105 14.30 -72.64 -49.65
CA ARG A 105 14.20 -71.88 -50.91
C ARG A 105 14.52 -70.39 -50.72
N CYS A 106 14.88 -69.98 -49.50
CA CYS A 106 15.32 -68.63 -49.13
C CYS A 106 14.32 -67.51 -49.48
N THR A 107 13.01 -67.80 -49.52
CA THR A 107 11.98 -66.76 -49.66
C THR A 107 11.69 -66.10 -48.29
N ILE A 108 11.44 -64.79 -48.23
CA ILE A 108 11.20 -64.08 -46.95
C ILE A 108 10.11 -64.74 -46.08
N PRO A 109 8.96 -65.19 -46.61
CA PRO A 109 7.96 -65.90 -45.79
C PRO A 109 8.47 -67.22 -45.19
N GLU A 110 9.26 -67.98 -45.94
CA GLU A 110 9.85 -69.25 -45.50
C GLU A 110 10.98 -69.01 -44.48
N VAL A 111 11.84 -68.02 -44.73
CA VAL A 111 12.88 -67.58 -43.80
C VAL A 111 12.26 -67.06 -42.50
N ASN A 112 11.15 -66.31 -42.58
CA ASN A 112 10.39 -65.84 -41.42
C ASN A 112 9.72 -66.98 -40.65
N ALA A 113 9.20 -68.00 -41.34
CA ALA A 113 8.67 -69.19 -40.67
C ALA A 113 9.76 -70.00 -39.95
N ILE A 114 10.94 -70.15 -40.58
CA ILE A 114 12.09 -70.85 -40.00
C ILE A 114 12.64 -70.08 -38.80
N THR A 115 12.84 -68.76 -38.92
CA THR A 115 13.34 -67.91 -37.83
C THR A 115 12.38 -67.86 -36.65
N MET A 116 11.07 -67.76 -36.90
CA MET A 116 10.06 -67.86 -35.84
C MET A 116 10.04 -69.25 -35.17
N ASN A 117 10.33 -70.33 -35.90
CA ASN A 117 10.41 -71.66 -35.28
C ASN A 117 11.65 -71.85 -34.41
N LEU A 118 12.79 -71.30 -34.85
CA LEU A 118 14.09 -71.52 -34.20
C LEU A 118 14.40 -70.54 -33.08
N PHE A 119 13.93 -69.29 -33.21
CA PHE A 119 14.37 -68.19 -32.35
C PHE A 119 13.24 -67.48 -31.61
N ALA A 120 11.96 -67.79 -31.88
CA ALA A 120 10.88 -67.17 -31.11
C ALA A 120 10.83 -67.74 -29.69
N THR A 121 10.75 -66.84 -28.71
CA THR A 121 10.53 -67.14 -27.30
C THR A 121 9.12 -66.69 -26.88
N LYS A 122 8.74 -66.87 -25.61
CA LYS A 122 7.46 -66.36 -25.10
C LYS A 122 7.37 -64.82 -25.13
N GLU A 123 8.51 -64.13 -25.12
CA GLU A 123 8.62 -62.68 -24.93
C GLU A 123 9.11 -61.96 -26.21
N GLY A 124 9.88 -62.63 -27.07
CA GLY A 124 10.47 -62.06 -28.27
C GLY A 124 10.31 -62.91 -29.55
N LYS A 125 10.32 -62.22 -30.69
CA LYS A 125 10.25 -62.74 -32.07
C LYS A 125 11.50 -62.40 -32.88
N ALA A 126 11.84 -63.24 -33.85
CA ALA A 126 12.88 -63.00 -34.85
C ALA A 126 12.28 -63.09 -36.26
N TYR A 127 12.65 -62.16 -37.14
CA TYR A 127 12.21 -62.15 -38.53
C TYR A 127 13.25 -61.48 -39.44
N ALA A 128 13.30 -61.88 -40.70
CA ALA A 128 14.08 -61.27 -41.76
C ALA A 128 13.27 -60.19 -42.51
N LEU A 129 13.95 -59.09 -42.82
CA LEU A 129 13.50 -58.02 -43.69
C LEU A 129 14.41 -57.92 -44.91
N ASP A 130 13.80 -57.71 -46.07
CA ASP A 130 14.50 -57.42 -47.31
C ASP A 130 14.44 -55.91 -47.59
N PRO A 131 15.57 -55.19 -47.64
CA PRO A 131 15.65 -53.80 -48.06
C PRO A 131 15.34 -53.60 -49.56
N LEU A 132 15.06 -54.67 -50.32
CA LEU A 132 14.69 -54.70 -51.74
C LEU A 132 15.80 -54.24 -52.70
N ASP A 133 17.06 -54.19 -52.22
CA ASP A 133 18.22 -53.76 -53.00
C ASP A 133 19.25 -54.89 -53.23
N MET A 134 18.94 -56.12 -52.79
CA MET A 134 19.79 -57.32 -52.84
C MET A 134 21.18 -57.15 -52.19
N SER A 135 21.41 -56.09 -51.40
CA SER A 135 22.70 -55.82 -50.78
C SER A 135 22.92 -56.63 -49.51
N TYR A 136 21.90 -56.75 -48.67
CA TYR A 136 21.88 -57.62 -47.50
C TYR A 136 20.46 -58.01 -47.10
N ILE A 137 20.32 -59.13 -46.39
CA ILE A 137 19.10 -59.42 -45.62
C ILE A 137 19.32 -58.96 -44.19
N MET A 138 18.35 -58.23 -43.64
CA MET A 138 18.37 -57.77 -42.25
C MET A 138 17.57 -58.71 -41.36
N TYR A 139 18.23 -59.41 -40.46
CA TYR A 139 17.59 -60.23 -39.43
C TYR A 139 17.31 -59.39 -38.18
N VAL A 140 16.04 -59.19 -37.87
CA VAL A 140 15.59 -58.38 -36.74
C VAL A 140 15.15 -59.29 -35.60
N PHE A 141 15.81 -59.16 -34.46
CA PHE A 141 15.43 -59.77 -33.20
C PHE A 141 14.76 -58.69 -32.33
N THR A 142 13.53 -58.96 -31.89
CA THR A 142 12.79 -58.00 -31.04
C THR A 142 13.27 -58.00 -29.59
N GLU A 143 14.00 -59.04 -29.17
CA GLU A 143 14.68 -59.16 -27.89
C GLU A 143 16.08 -59.76 -28.10
N GLN A 144 16.96 -59.55 -27.13
CA GLN A 144 18.33 -60.04 -27.23
C GLN A 144 18.38 -61.59 -27.26
N PRO A 145 18.97 -62.20 -28.29
CA PRO A 145 19.21 -63.65 -28.28
C PRO A 145 20.23 -64.00 -27.19
N THR A 146 20.10 -65.20 -26.60
CA THR A 146 21.05 -65.69 -25.59
C THR A 146 22.49 -65.58 -26.09
N SER A 147 23.47 -65.36 -25.20
CA SER A 147 24.89 -65.21 -25.55
C SER A 147 25.41 -66.34 -26.44
N ALA A 148 24.88 -67.55 -26.24
CA ALA A 148 25.05 -68.73 -27.06
C ALA A 148 24.61 -68.54 -28.53
N VAL A 149 23.40 -68.04 -28.74
CA VAL A 149 22.81 -67.80 -30.06
C VAL A 149 23.49 -66.62 -30.73
N ALA A 150 23.77 -65.53 -30.00
CA ALA A 150 24.50 -64.37 -30.52
C ALA A 150 25.90 -64.75 -31.03
N LEU A 151 26.63 -65.58 -30.28
CA LEU A 151 27.92 -66.14 -30.72
C LEU A 151 27.78 -66.94 -32.02
N ILE A 152 26.76 -67.81 -32.11
CA ILE A 152 26.51 -68.61 -33.31
C ILE A 152 26.23 -67.71 -34.51
N LEU A 153 25.37 -66.71 -34.35
CA LEU A 153 24.99 -65.78 -35.43
C LEU A 153 26.15 -64.88 -35.88
N ALA A 154 27.05 -64.52 -34.97
CA ALA A 154 28.19 -63.64 -35.26
C ALA A 154 29.39 -64.38 -35.87
N LYS A 155 29.59 -65.65 -35.54
CA LYS A 155 30.80 -66.42 -35.92
C LYS A 155 30.54 -67.51 -36.94
N TYR A 156 29.30 -67.98 -37.04
CA TYR A 156 28.90 -68.98 -38.01
C TYR A 156 27.94 -68.38 -39.03
N ASP A 157 28.32 -68.48 -40.30
CA ASP A 157 27.51 -67.98 -41.41
C ASP A 157 26.39 -68.97 -41.80
N LEU A 158 25.39 -69.14 -40.92
CA LEU A 158 24.41 -70.24 -41.00
C LEU A 158 22.96 -69.79 -41.18
N LEU A 159 22.70 -68.48 -41.26
CA LEU A 159 21.36 -67.97 -41.52
C LEU A 159 21.00 -68.11 -43.01
N PRO A 160 19.80 -68.63 -43.36
CA PRO A 160 19.40 -68.83 -44.75
C PRO A 160 19.39 -67.53 -45.56
N ARG A 161 20.11 -67.47 -46.68
CA ARG A 161 20.04 -66.34 -47.62
C ARG A 161 20.41 -66.77 -49.04
N PRO A 162 19.98 -66.03 -50.07
CA PRO A 162 20.49 -66.22 -51.43
C PRO A 162 22.01 -66.01 -51.47
N ALA A 163 22.70 -66.73 -52.35
CA ALA A 163 24.13 -66.57 -52.56
C ALA A 163 24.48 -65.12 -52.94
N THR A 164 25.61 -64.59 -52.49
CA THR A 164 26.13 -63.22 -52.70
C THR A 164 25.42 -62.06 -51.99
N VAL A 165 24.26 -62.28 -51.35
CA VAL A 165 23.61 -61.25 -50.53
C VAL A 165 24.30 -61.17 -49.17
N GLY A 166 24.56 -59.95 -48.69
CA GLY A 166 25.15 -59.71 -47.38
C GLY A 166 24.21 -60.10 -46.23
N LEU A 167 24.75 -60.15 -45.01
CA LEU A 167 23.96 -60.42 -43.82
C LEU A 167 24.20 -59.32 -42.78
N LYS A 168 23.10 -58.77 -42.29
CA LYS A 168 23.09 -57.93 -41.10
C LYS A 168 22.05 -58.46 -40.13
N TYR A 169 22.30 -58.33 -38.85
CA TYR A 169 21.27 -58.55 -37.84
C TYR A 169 21.20 -57.35 -36.90
N ARG A 170 20.02 -57.12 -36.35
CA ARG A 170 19.71 -56.02 -35.42
C ARG A 170 18.90 -56.54 -34.25
N VAL A 171 19.18 -56.04 -33.05
CA VAL A 171 18.43 -56.35 -31.83
C VAL A 171 17.71 -55.08 -31.38
N ILE A 172 16.38 -55.09 -31.32
CA ILE A 172 15.59 -53.88 -31.06
C ILE A 172 15.54 -53.53 -29.58
N ARG A 173 15.38 -54.51 -28.68
CA ARG A 173 15.28 -54.26 -27.23
C ARG A 173 16.27 -55.10 -26.45
N ASN A 174 17.03 -54.43 -25.59
CA ASN A 174 17.79 -55.05 -24.51
C ASN A 174 17.07 -54.78 -23.19
N ILE A 175 16.64 -55.82 -22.48
CA ILE A 175 16.16 -55.73 -21.10
C ILE A 175 17.33 -56.19 -20.21
N PRO A 176 18.12 -55.27 -19.64
CA PRO A 176 19.27 -55.66 -18.82
C PRO A 176 18.82 -56.31 -17.52
N PHE A 177 19.55 -57.35 -17.10
CA PHE A 177 19.44 -57.94 -15.77
C PHE A 177 19.90 -56.93 -14.71
N GLY A 178 19.12 -56.73 -13.64
CA GLY A 178 19.48 -55.87 -12.51
C GLY A 178 18.36 -55.76 -11.48
N PHE A 179 18.72 -55.74 -10.19
CA PHE A 179 17.77 -55.68 -9.06
C PHE A 179 17.71 -54.29 -8.40
N GLY A 180 18.63 -53.39 -8.76
CA GLY A 180 18.68 -52.02 -8.25
C GLY A 180 17.76 -51.04 -9.01
N PRO A 181 17.58 -49.80 -8.50
CA PRO A 181 16.94 -48.72 -9.25
C PRO A 181 17.54 -48.58 -10.66
N HIS A 182 16.71 -48.35 -11.68
CA HIS A 182 17.15 -48.25 -13.09
C HIS A 182 17.76 -49.56 -13.67
N TYR A 183 17.39 -50.71 -13.12
CA TYR A 183 17.94 -52.03 -13.48
C TYR A 183 19.47 -52.09 -13.30
N GLN A 184 20.00 -51.48 -12.24
CA GLN A 184 21.43 -51.49 -11.92
C GLN A 184 21.88 -52.86 -11.37
N ASN A 185 23.13 -53.22 -11.66
CA ASN A 185 23.83 -54.36 -11.05
C ASN A 185 24.32 -53.99 -9.64
N PHE A 186 24.58 -54.99 -8.78
CA PHE A 186 25.19 -54.76 -7.47
C PHE A 186 26.57 -54.07 -7.64
N GLU A 187 26.75 -52.90 -7.02
CA GLU A 187 28.00 -52.13 -6.98
C GLU A 187 28.68 -51.83 -8.35
N ASN A 188 27.92 -51.73 -9.44
CA ASN A 188 28.44 -51.53 -10.81
C ASN A 188 29.44 -52.63 -11.27
N ALA A 189 29.46 -53.78 -10.60
CA ALA A 189 30.35 -54.88 -10.97
C ALA A 189 29.64 -55.82 -11.95
N GLY A 190 30.32 -56.16 -13.06
CA GLY A 190 29.90 -57.28 -13.89
C GLY A 190 30.08 -58.59 -13.14
N PHE A 191 29.13 -59.52 -13.27
CA PHE A 191 29.36 -60.91 -12.83
C PHE A 191 30.44 -61.53 -13.73
N TRP A 192 31.59 -61.86 -13.13
CA TRP A 192 32.70 -62.51 -13.82
C TRP A 192 32.45 -64.01 -13.98
N ASP A 193 32.64 -64.55 -15.18
CA ASP A 193 32.39 -65.95 -15.54
C ASP A 193 33.62 -66.87 -15.42
N GLY A 194 34.77 -66.34 -14.99
CA GLY A 194 36.00 -67.09 -14.76
C GLY A 194 37.01 -67.13 -15.91
N GLY A 195 36.83 -66.35 -17.00
CA GLY A 195 37.78 -66.25 -18.13
C GLY A 195 38.94 -65.25 -17.98
N GLU A 196 39.92 -65.30 -18.91
CA GLU A 196 41.02 -64.32 -19.02
C GLU A 196 40.50 -62.89 -19.28
N LEU A 197 40.99 -61.93 -18.50
CA LEU A 197 40.54 -60.52 -18.53
C LEU A 197 41.25 -59.73 -19.64
N ILE A 198 40.61 -59.61 -20.80
CA ILE A 198 40.89 -58.52 -21.75
C ILE A 198 39.89 -57.41 -21.44
N ASN A 199 40.32 -56.40 -20.70
CA ASN A 199 39.44 -55.32 -20.24
C ASN A 199 39.49 -54.15 -21.24
N TYR A 200 38.49 -54.06 -22.14
CA TYR A 200 38.40 -53.00 -23.16
C TYR A 200 38.05 -51.60 -22.61
N ALA A 201 38.04 -51.43 -21.27
CA ALA A 201 37.81 -50.18 -20.54
C ALA A 201 36.72 -49.29 -21.18
N TRP A 202 35.52 -49.83 -21.28
CA TRP A 202 34.37 -49.14 -21.89
C TRP A 202 33.93 -47.93 -21.06
N SER A 203 33.56 -46.85 -21.72
CA SER A 203 32.87 -45.73 -21.07
C SER A 203 31.80 -45.12 -21.98
N ILE A 204 30.63 -44.84 -21.40
CA ILE A 204 29.60 -44.02 -22.03
C ILE A 204 29.59 -42.69 -21.30
N ASN A 205 30.02 -41.64 -21.99
CA ASN A 205 29.97 -40.28 -21.47
C ASN A 205 28.71 -39.61 -21.99
N LEU A 206 27.78 -39.31 -21.07
CA LEU A 206 26.58 -38.55 -21.36
C LEU A 206 26.81 -37.07 -21.06
N SER A 207 26.22 -36.22 -21.89
CA SER A 207 26.17 -34.77 -21.71
C SER A 207 24.82 -34.27 -22.16
N PHE A 208 24.29 -33.26 -21.47
CA PHE A 208 23.02 -32.63 -21.83
C PHE A 208 23.27 -31.16 -22.16
N ASP A 209 22.75 -30.72 -23.30
CA ASP A 209 22.79 -29.32 -23.69
C ASP A 209 21.44 -28.64 -23.39
N ASP A 210 21.44 -27.81 -22.35
CA ASP A 210 20.28 -27.05 -21.90
C ASP A 210 19.73 -26.08 -22.96
N SER A 211 20.58 -25.62 -23.89
CA SER A 211 20.18 -24.62 -24.89
C SER A 211 19.41 -25.23 -26.06
N THR A 212 19.71 -26.48 -26.42
CA THR A 212 19.05 -27.19 -27.53
C THR A 212 18.08 -28.28 -27.06
N GLY A 213 18.09 -28.65 -25.78
CA GLY A 213 17.29 -29.76 -25.26
C GLY A 213 17.78 -31.14 -25.72
N THR A 214 19.03 -31.21 -26.19
CA THR A 214 19.63 -32.40 -26.78
C THR A 214 20.49 -33.13 -25.76
N LEU A 215 20.13 -34.37 -25.46
CA LEU A 215 21.02 -35.32 -24.79
C LEU A 215 21.98 -35.87 -25.83
N SER A 216 23.29 -35.76 -25.58
CA SER A 216 24.35 -36.33 -26.42
C SER A 216 25.17 -37.33 -25.63
N GLY A 217 25.51 -38.46 -26.22
CA GLY A 217 26.38 -39.45 -25.62
C GLY A 217 27.44 -39.98 -26.58
N VAL A 218 28.58 -40.39 -26.03
CA VAL A 218 29.68 -40.99 -26.78
C VAL A 218 30.11 -42.28 -26.09
N ILE A 219 30.12 -43.38 -26.85
CA ILE A 219 30.69 -44.66 -26.45
C ILE A 219 32.18 -44.65 -26.80
N ASN A 220 33.05 -44.90 -25.82
CA ASN A 220 34.50 -45.02 -26.01
C ASN A 220 35.02 -46.40 -25.59
N SER A 221 36.08 -46.84 -26.27
CA SER A 221 36.86 -48.06 -25.99
C SER A 221 38.34 -47.72 -25.83
N SER A 222 39.10 -48.52 -25.09
CA SER A 222 40.57 -48.45 -25.09
C SER A 222 41.20 -48.90 -26.41
N ASP A 223 40.45 -49.58 -27.28
CA ASP A 223 40.89 -50.03 -28.60
C ASP A 223 40.16 -49.26 -29.72
N SER A 224 40.92 -48.44 -30.45
CA SER A 224 40.40 -47.62 -31.55
C SER A 224 40.05 -48.40 -32.81
N ALA A 225 40.37 -49.70 -32.90
CA ALA A 225 40.06 -50.55 -34.05
C ALA A 225 38.62 -51.10 -34.03
N ILE A 226 37.88 -50.89 -32.94
CA ILE A 226 36.50 -51.35 -32.80
C ILE A 226 35.55 -50.35 -33.47
N ASP A 227 34.81 -50.81 -34.49
CA ASP A 227 33.76 -50.00 -35.12
C ASP A 227 32.57 -49.86 -34.18
N LEU A 228 32.37 -48.64 -33.68
CA LEU A 228 31.29 -48.27 -32.78
C LEU A 228 30.12 -47.60 -33.51
N SER A 229 30.06 -47.67 -34.85
CA SER A 229 28.93 -47.17 -35.63
C SER A 229 27.80 -48.21 -35.73
N GLY A 230 26.55 -47.75 -35.67
CA GLY A 230 25.37 -48.63 -35.77
C GLY A 230 25.08 -49.46 -34.50
N VAL A 231 25.65 -49.10 -33.36
CA VAL A 231 25.35 -49.71 -32.05
C VAL A 231 24.04 -49.13 -31.52
N ASP A 232 23.08 -50.00 -31.18
CA ASP A 232 21.82 -49.61 -30.57
C ASP A 232 22.02 -49.32 -29.06
N VAL A 233 21.59 -48.14 -28.61
CA VAL A 233 21.67 -47.64 -27.24
C VAL A 233 20.25 -47.40 -26.73
N THR A 234 19.91 -47.99 -25.59
CA THR A 234 18.64 -47.72 -24.90
C THR A 234 18.88 -46.72 -23.78
N LEU A 235 18.15 -45.61 -23.83
CA LEU A 235 18.13 -44.54 -22.84
C LEU A 235 16.96 -44.75 -21.88
N PHE A 236 17.26 -44.87 -20.59
CA PHE A 236 16.27 -44.99 -19.53
C PHE A 236 16.11 -43.64 -18.83
N TYR A 237 15.06 -42.91 -19.18
CA TYR A 237 14.70 -41.67 -18.50
C TYR A 237 13.81 -41.98 -17.31
N THR A 238 14.22 -41.52 -16.13
CA THR A 238 13.39 -41.55 -14.92
C THR A 238 13.07 -40.13 -14.53
N ASN A 239 11.78 -39.80 -14.52
CA ASN A 239 11.32 -38.52 -13.99
C ASN A 239 11.49 -38.52 -12.46
N SER A 240 12.31 -37.62 -11.93
CA SER A 240 12.65 -37.63 -10.50
C SER A 240 11.48 -37.26 -9.59
N ALA A 241 10.45 -36.57 -10.10
CA ALA A 241 9.29 -36.14 -9.32
C ALA A 241 8.17 -37.20 -9.29
N THR A 242 7.93 -37.88 -10.40
CA THR A 242 6.82 -38.84 -10.54
C THR A 242 7.27 -40.30 -10.44
N GLY A 243 8.57 -40.58 -10.54
CA GLY A 243 9.11 -41.94 -10.63
C GLY A 243 8.77 -42.66 -11.93
N ARG A 244 8.11 -41.98 -12.88
CA ARG A 244 7.73 -42.56 -14.17
C ARG A 244 8.97 -42.79 -15.02
N ILE A 245 9.10 -44.00 -15.54
CA ILE A 245 10.20 -44.41 -16.43
C ILE A 245 9.68 -44.48 -17.86
N PHE A 246 10.42 -43.92 -18.81
CA PHE A 246 10.21 -44.15 -20.24
C PHE A 246 11.53 -44.42 -20.93
N THR A 247 11.48 -45.20 -22.01
CA THR A 247 12.65 -45.65 -22.77
C THR A 247 12.70 -45.01 -24.15
N ARG A 248 13.90 -44.70 -24.61
CA ARG A 248 14.17 -44.21 -25.97
C ARG A 248 15.30 -45.01 -26.58
N ASP A 249 15.11 -45.46 -27.81
CA ASP A 249 16.12 -46.24 -28.53
C ASP A 249 16.79 -45.33 -29.57
N VAL A 250 18.11 -45.24 -29.51
CA VAL A 250 18.94 -44.43 -30.42
C VAL A 250 20.10 -45.28 -30.95
N SER A 251 20.57 -45.00 -32.17
CA SER A 251 21.69 -45.72 -32.79
C SER A 251 22.91 -44.82 -32.94
N THR A 252 24.11 -45.33 -32.67
CA THR A 252 25.34 -44.56 -32.83
C THR A 252 25.70 -44.29 -34.29
N VAL A 253 26.29 -43.12 -34.56
CA VAL A 253 26.94 -42.80 -35.83
C VAL A 253 28.46 -43.04 -35.73
N ALA A 254 29.21 -42.72 -36.79
CA ALA A 254 30.67 -42.83 -36.81
C ALA A 254 31.31 -42.18 -35.57
N GLY A 255 32.22 -42.90 -34.91
CA GLY A 255 32.85 -42.45 -33.66
C GLY A 255 32.05 -42.72 -32.38
N GLY A 256 30.98 -43.53 -32.43
CA GLY A 256 30.23 -43.95 -31.23
C GLY A 256 29.30 -42.88 -30.65
N ILE A 257 28.97 -41.84 -31.43
CA ILE A 257 28.16 -40.69 -31.00
C ILE A 257 26.68 -41.00 -31.18
N PHE A 258 25.83 -40.64 -30.21
CA PHE A 258 24.37 -40.70 -30.31
C PHE A 258 23.71 -39.46 -29.69
N THR A 259 22.51 -39.11 -30.16
CA THR A 259 21.74 -37.98 -29.63
C THR A 259 20.26 -38.33 -29.46
N ASP A 260 19.60 -37.70 -28.50
CA ASP A 260 18.15 -37.75 -28.28
C ASP A 260 17.63 -36.37 -27.86
N THR A 261 16.39 -36.05 -28.20
CA THR A 261 15.75 -34.78 -27.79
C THR A 261 14.70 -35.06 -26.73
N VAL A 262 14.87 -34.43 -25.57
CA VAL A 262 13.99 -34.62 -24.40
C VAL A 262 12.71 -33.81 -24.59
N PRO A 263 11.51 -34.41 -24.49
CA PRO A 263 10.28 -33.76 -24.93
C PRO A 263 9.66 -32.78 -23.91
N ASP A 264 9.74 -33.11 -22.62
CA ASP A 264 9.00 -32.40 -21.57
C ASP A 264 9.93 -31.76 -20.55
N SER A 265 9.53 -30.61 -20.02
CA SER A 265 10.24 -29.94 -18.94
C SER A 265 10.11 -30.73 -17.64
N ASP A 266 11.19 -31.35 -17.16
CA ASP A 266 11.25 -31.97 -15.84
C ASP A 266 12.69 -32.21 -15.37
N LYS A 267 12.84 -32.72 -14.14
CA LYS A 267 14.09 -33.31 -13.68
C LYS A 267 14.15 -34.76 -14.14
N TYR A 268 15.18 -35.09 -14.91
CA TYR A 268 15.42 -36.44 -15.40
C TYR A 268 16.73 -36.99 -14.84
N THR A 269 16.67 -38.27 -14.49
CA THR A 269 17.86 -39.10 -14.37
C THR A 269 17.90 -40.01 -15.59
N VAL A 270 18.94 -39.91 -16.40
CA VAL A 270 19.13 -40.77 -17.57
C VAL A 270 20.28 -41.74 -17.35
N VAL A 271 20.06 -42.99 -17.74
CA VAL A 271 21.10 -44.01 -17.85
C VAL A 271 21.07 -44.55 -19.28
N ALA A 272 22.20 -44.47 -19.97
CA ALA A 272 22.36 -45.08 -21.28
C ALA A 272 22.96 -46.48 -21.12
N LYS A 273 22.37 -47.46 -21.79
CA LYS A 273 22.85 -48.84 -21.79
C LYS A 273 22.98 -49.31 -23.24
N ALA A 274 24.11 -49.92 -23.53
CA ALA A 274 24.42 -50.52 -24.81
C ALA A 274 25.07 -51.88 -24.58
N GLN A 275 24.98 -52.76 -25.57
CA GLN A 275 25.74 -54.01 -25.56
C GLN A 275 26.63 -54.04 -26.79
N ILE A 276 27.91 -54.27 -26.57
CA ILE A 276 28.92 -54.22 -27.62
C ILE A 276 29.46 -55.62 -27.83
N PHE A 277 29.55 -56.02 -29.09
CA PHE A 277 30.17 -57.27 -29.47
C PHE A 277 31.69 -57.07 -29.55
N THR A 278 32.44 -57.78 -28.72
CA THR A 278 33.89 -57.63 -28.67
C THR A 278 34.58 -58.44 -29.79
N PRO A 279 35.80 -58.06 -30.20
CA PRO A 279 36.59 -58.83 -31.16
C PRO A 279 36.85 -60.29 -30.72
N ILE A 280 36.84 -60.57 -29.41
CA ILE A 280 37.02 -61.91 -28.81
C ILE A 280 35.71 -62.71 -28.66
N CYS A 281 34.65 -62.29 -29.34
CA CYS A 281 33.37 -63.00 -29.40
C CYS A 281 32.65 -63.14 -28.05
N THR A 282 32.82 -62.13 -27.19
CA THR A 282 32.00 -61.92 -26.00
C THR A 282 31.08 -60.72 -26.23
N THR A 283 30.01 -60.64 -25.45
CA THR A 283 29.14 -59.47 -25.40
C THR A 283 29.43 -58.75 -24.10
N ASP A 284 29.91 -57.52 -24.20
CA ASP A 284 30.13 -56.66 -23.04
C ASP A 284 28.93 -55.73 -22.89
N ASN A 285 28.34 -55.71 -21.69
CA ASN A 285 27.30 -54.75 -21.34
C ASN A 285 28.00 -53.47 -20.89
N VAL A 286 27.70 -52.35 -21.55
CA VAL A 286 28.25 -51.05 -21.22
C VAL A 286 27.13 -50.16 -20.70
N GLU A 287 27.34 -49.56 -19.54
CA GLU A 287 26.42 -48.61 -18.93
C GLU A 287 27.10 -47.26 -18.69
N SER A 288 26.33 -46.19 -18.84
CA SER A 288 26.75 -44.87 -18.39
C SER A 288 26.58 -44.76 -16.88
N ARG A 289 27.34 -43.85 -16.27
CA ARG A 289 26.93 -43.32 -14.96
C ARG A 289 25.57 -42.61 -15.11
N PRO A 290 24.72 -42.61 -14.08
CA PRO A 290 23.50 -41.81 -14.11
C PRO A 290 23.84 -40.34 -14.31
N LEU A 291 23.25 -39.72 -15.33
CA LEU A 291 23.30 -38.28 -15.54
C LEU A 291 21.98 -37.68 -15.05
N GLU A 292 22.06 -36.86 -14.00
CA GLU A 292 20.94 -36.02 -13.60
C GLU A 292 21.02 -34.67 -14.32
N PHE A 293 19.93 -34.29 -14.97
CA PHE A 293 19.81 -32.97 -15.58
C PHE A 293 18.37 -32.47 -15.45
N ARG A 294 18.19 -31.14 -15.59
CA ARG A 294 16.89 -30.50 -15.58
C ARG A 294 16.65 -29.92 -16.97
N HIS A 295 15.66 -30.44 -17.68
CA HIS A 295 15.25 -29.85 -18.95
C HIS A 295 14.10 -28.87 -18.73
N ILE A 296 14.17 -27.69 -19.35
CA ILE A 296 13.13 -26.66 -19.28
C ILE A 296 12.81 -26.20 -20.70
N VAL A 297 11.74 -26.72 -21.27
CA VAL A 297 11.03 -26.12 -22.41
C VAL A 297 10.36 -24.83 -21.93
N SER A 298 10.74 -23.70 -22.53
CA SER A 298 10.10 -22.41 -22.26
C SER A 298 8.67 -22.40 -22.74
N GLY A 299 7.76 -21.76 -21.99
CA GLY A 299 6.36 -21.74 -22.35
C GLY A 299 5.41 -21.55 -21.18
N ALA A 300 4.14 -21.82 -21.42
CA ALA A 300 3.12 -21.85 -20.39
C ALA A 300 1.98 -22.81 -20.74
N GLN A 301 1.36 -23.36 -19.71
CA GLN A 301 0.13 -24.12 -19.79
C GLN A 301 -0.94 -23.42 -18.96
N PHE A 302 -2.12 -23.20 -19.54
CA PHE A 302 -3.19 -22.45 -18.91
C PHE A 302 -4.56 -22.88 -19.45
N VAL A 303 -5.61 -22.62 -18.66
CA VAL A 303 -6.99 -22.81 -19.08
C VAL A 303 -7.54 -21.46 -19.56
N MET A 304 -8.15 -21.46 -20.75
CA MET A 304 -8.73 -20.27 -21.34
C MET A 304 -10.12 -20.59 -21.88
N ARG A 305 -11.09 -19.74 -21.56
CA ARG A 305 -12.41 -19.76 -22.20
C ARG A 305 -12.33 -19.01 -23.52
N PHE A 306 -12.68 -19.67 -24.61
CA PHE A 306 -12.68 -19.05 -25.93
C PHE A 306 -13.96 -18.24 -26.13
N ASP A 307 -13.87 -16.91 -26.02
CA ASP A 307 -15.03 -16.01 -26.10
C ASP A 307 -15.33 -15.55 -27.53
N SER A 308 -14.30 -15.36 -28.36
CA SER A 308 -14.45 -14.91 -29.74
C SER A 308 -13.18 -15.18 -30.56
N PRO A 309 -13.31 -15.59 -31.84
CA PRO A 309 -12.18 -15.65 -32.76
C PRO A 309 -11.54 -14.29 -33.05
N SER A 310 -12.26 -13.18 -32.82
CA SER A 310 -11.71 -11.82 -32.95
C SER A 310 -10.89 -11.36 -31.73
N ARG A 311 -10.83 -12.16 -30.67
CA ARG A 311 -10.01 -11.86 -29.48
C ARG A 311 -8.71 -12.66 -29.53
N PRO A 312 -7.58 -12.04 -29.16
CA PRO A 312 -6.31 -12.74 -29.10
C PRO A 312 -6.28 -13.75 -27.94
N LEU A 313 -5.45 -14.79 -28.09
CA LEU A 313 -5.12 -15.74 -27.03
C LEU A 313 -4.09 -15.15 -26.08
N PHE A 314 -2.96 -14.66 -26.61
CA PHE A 314 -1.87 -14.08 -25.83
C PHE A 314 -1.03 -13.13 -26.71
N TYR A 315 -0.12 -12.42 -26.07
CA TYR A 315 0.83 -11.48 -26.66
C TYR A 315 2.26 -12.02 -26.52
N VAL A 316 3.06 -11.93 -27.57
CA VAL A 316 4.39 -12.57 -27.64
C VAL A 316 5.33 -11.79 -28.56
N ASN A 317 6.64 -11.99 -28.40
CA ASN A 317 7.62 -11.55 -29.39
C ASN A 317 7.52 -12.43 -30.64
N MET A 318 7.24 -11.81 -31.79
CA MET A 318 6.99 -12.52 -33.05
C MET A 318 8.25 -13.16 -33.65
N SER A 319 9.44 -12.86 -33.13
CA SER A 319 10.69 -13.54 -33.51
C SER A 319 10.86 -14.92 -32.88
N GLU A 320 10.05 -15.29 -31.88
CA GLU A 320 10.12 -16.61 -31.23
C GLU A 320 9.47 -17.72 -32.09
N ASP A 321 10.14 -18.87 -32.19
CA ASP A 321 9.64 -20.05 -32.91
C ASP A 321 8.80 -20.99 -32.01
N PHE A 322 7.65 -20.49 -31.56
CA PHE A 322 6.78 -21.20 -30.59
C PHE A 322 5.69 -22.06 -31.25
N THR A 323 5.23 -23.12 -30.59
CA THR A 323 4.03 -23.90 -31.00
C THR A 323 2.94 -23.82 -29.96
N VAL A 324 1.70 -24.07 -30.39
CA VAL A 324 0.51 -24.06 -29.54
C VAL A 324 -0.19 -25.41 -29.68
N ASP A 325 -0.44 -26.07 -28.55
CA ASP A 325 -1.35 -27.20 -28.41
C ASP A 325 -2.64 -26.69 -27.76
N TYR A 326 -3.78 -27.00 -28.38
CA TYR A 326 -5.10 -26.53 -27.97
C TYR A 326 -5.84 -27.50 -27.02
N GLY A 327 -5.13 -28.51 -26.50
CA GLY A 327 -5.63 -29.47 -25.50
C GLY A 327 -5.87 -30.87 -26.06
N ASP A 328 -5.47 -31.13 -27.30
CA ASP A 328 -5.57 -32.45 -27.95
C ASP A 328 -4.23 -33.17 -28.06
N GLY A 329 -3.16 -32.58 -27.52
CA GLY A 329 -1.82 -33.17 -27.50
C GLY A 329 -1.03 -32.94 -28.79
N ILE A 330 -1.55 -32.12 -29.72
CA ILE A 330 -0.90 -31.83 -30.99
C ILE A 330 -0.27 -30.43 -30.95
N ASP A 331 1.06 -30.36 -30.93
CA ASP A 331 1.79 -29.12 -31.12
C ASP A 331 1.65 -28.62 -32.57
N SER A 332 1.05 -27.45 -32.79
CA SER A 332 0.88 -26.90 -34.13
C SER A 332 1.23 -25.42 -34.26
N LYS A 333 1.24 -24.94 -35.51
CA LYS A 333 1.36 -23.53 -35.91
C LYS A 333 0.00 -22.99 -36.38
N ASP A 334 -1.11 -23.56 -35.89
CA ASP A 334 -2.47 -23.17 -36.27
C ASP A 334 -2.89 -21.85 -35.59
N PHE A 335 -2.15 -20.79 -35.88
CA PHE A 335 -2.43 -19.44 -35.40
C PHE A 335 -1.93 -18.39 -36.40
N THR A 336 -2.49 -17.19 -36.32
CA THR A 336 -1.99 -15.99 -37.00
C THR A 336 -1.49 -14.99 -35.97
N MET A 337 -0.58 -14.11 -36.39
CA MET A 337 -0.03 -13.06 -35.55
C MET A 337 -0.29 -11.68 -36.18
N THR A 338 -0.62 -10.70 -35.36
CA THR A 338 -0.74 -9.29 -35.77
C THR A 338 0.22 -8.46 -34.95
N GLU A 339 1.19 -7.83 -35.63
CA GLU A 339 2.16 -6.94 -34.97
C GLU A 339 1.49 -5.71 -34.38
N ILE A 340 1.88 -5.35 -33.16
CA ILE A 340 1.40 -4.16 -32.45
C ILE A 340 2.52 -3.14 -32.29
N ASN A 341 3.67 -3.55 -31.76
CA ASN A 341 4.80 -2.64 -31.55
C ASN A 341 6.12 -3.38 -31.35
N GLY A 342 7.17 -2.94 -32.05
CA GLY A 342 8.57 -3.32 -31.77
C GLY A 342 8.85 -4.81 -31.89
N GLY A 343 8.26 -5.50 -32.88
CA GLY A 343 8.41 -6.94 -33.07
C GLY A 343 7.56 -7.82 -32.15
N TYR A 344 6.69 -7.22 -31.32
CA TYR A 344 5.69 -7.98 -30.55
C TYR A 344 4.30 -7.89 -31.17
N GLY A 345 3.54 -8.98 -31.06
CA GLY A 345 2.23 -9.11 -31.66
C GLY A 345 1.23 -9.94 -30.84
N LEU A 346 -0.01 -9.85 -31.27
CA LEU A 346 -1.15 -10.60 -30.75
C LEU A 346 -1.33 -11.90 -31.53
N VAL A 347 -1.58 -13.00 -30.84
CA VAL A 347 -1.79 -14.34 -31.42
C VAL A 347 -3.28 -14.68 -31.46
N TYR A 348 -3.77 -15.12 -32.62
CA TYR A 348 -5.16 -15.55 -32.84
C TYR A 348 -5.20 -17.00 -33.31
N ALA A 349 -6.11 -17.82 -32.79
CA ALA A 349 -6.28 -19.20 -33.25
C ALA A 349 -6.82 -19.25 -34.69
N THR A 350 -6.24 -20.09 -35.54
CA THR A 350 -6.87 -20.47 -36.83
C THR A 350 -7.55 -21.84 -36.76
N ARG A 351 -7.32 -22.59 -35.67
CA ARG A 351 -8.02 -23.85 -35.38
C ARG A 351 -9.48 -23.57 -35.03
N ASN A 352 -10.38 -24.47 -35.44
CA ASN A 352 -11.81 -24.36 -35.13
C ASN A 352 -12.09 -24.64 -33.65
N LEU A 353 -12.19 -23.58 -32.85
CA LEU A 353 -12.57 -23.63 -31.44
C LEU A 353 -14.02 -23.20 -31.26
N THR A 354 -14.76 -23.92 -30.41
CA THR A 354 -16.16 -23.59 -30.07
C THR A 354 -16.21 -22.43 -29.09
N VAL A 355 -16.98 -21.39 -29.43
CA VAL A 355 -17.19 -20.21 -28.57
C VAL A 355 -17.95 -20.60 -27.29
N GLY A 356 -17.42 -20.20 -26.14
CA GLY A 356 -17.96 -20.46 -24.81
C GLY A 356 -17.27 -21.61 -24.06
N GLU A 357 -16.55 -22.48 -24.77
CA GLU A 357 -15.85 -23.64 -24.18
C GLU A 357 -14.49 -23.25 -23.58
N GLU A 358 -14.03 -24.06 -22.61
CA GLU A 358 -12.73 -23.92 -21.97
C GLU A 358 -11.73 -24.93 -22.53
N TYR A 359 -10.54 -24.44 -22.89
CA TYR A 359 -9.46 -25.25 -23.46
C TYR A 359 -8.22 -25.17 -22.58
N THR A 360 -7.53 -26.30 -22.42
CA THR A 360 -6.18 -26.34 -21.82
C THR A 360 -5.17 -26.09 -22.93
N ILE A 361 -4.67 -24.85 -23.00
CA ILE A 361 -3.73 -24.43 -24.03
C ILE A 361 -2.31 -24.58 -23.50
N THR A 362 -1.44 -25.22 -24.26
CA THR A 362 -0.01 -25.35 -23.97
C THR A 362 0.80 -24.64 -25.05
N VAL A 363 1.54 -23.61 -24.65
CA VAL A 363 2.49 -22.89 -25.51
C VAL A 363 3.89 -23.39 -25.20
N LYS A 364 4.64 -23.81 -26.22
CA LYS A 364 6.03 -24.30 -26.09
C LYS A 364 6.99 -23.43 -26.90
N ARG A 365 8.23 -23.31 -26.43
CA ARG A 365 9.31 -22.48 -26.96
C ARG A 365 8.99 -20.98 -26.96
N SER A 366 8.40 -20.47 -25.87
CA SER A 366 8.18 -19.03 -25.68
C SER A 366 8.51 -18.53 -24.27
N ASP A 367 9.47 -17.61 -24.19
CA ASP A 367 9.86 -16.92 -22.94
C ASP A 367 9.19 -15.55 -22.77
N THR A 368 8.61 -14.98 -23.83
CA THR A 368 7.98 -13.65 -23.78
C THR A 368 6.45 -13.66 -23.70
N MET A 369 5.78 -14.82 -23.83
CA MET A 369 4.32 -14.83 -23.83
C MET A 369 3.71 -14.22 -22.56
N ARG A 370 2.64 -13.42 -22.71
CA ARG A 370 1.87 -12.78 -21.63
C ARG A 370 0.44 -12.47 -22.07
N PHE A 371 -0.44 -12.18 -21.12
CA PHE A 371 -1.86 -11.84 -21.31
C PHE A 371 -2.15 -10.35 -21.13
N PHE A 372 -1.18 -9.51 -21.48
CA PHE A 372 -1.29 -8.06 -21.37
C PHE A 372 -0.51 -7.35 -22.47
N VAL A 373 -1.05 -6.22 -22.94
CA VAL A 373 -0.36 -5.31 -23.87
C VAL A 373 -0.20 -3.96 -23.20
N ALA A 374 1.05 -3.53 -23.02
CA ALA A 374 1.38 -2.18 -22.59
C ALA A 374 1.50 -1.27 -23.83
N SER A 375 0.38 -0.86 -24.45
CA SER A 375 0.41 0.15 -25.52
C SER A 375 -0.55 1.31 -25.22
N GLY A 376 0.01 2.53 -25.26
CA GLY A 376 -0.62 3.82 -24.94
C GLY A 376 -2.14 3.84 -24.68
N THR A 377 -2.92 4.33 -25.65
CA THR A 377 -4.36 4.61 -25.49
C THR A 377 -5.29 3.43 -25.84
N THR A 378 -4.77 2.34 -26.40
CA THR A 378 -5.60 1.24 -26.92
C THR A 378 -5.54 0.04 -25.99
N THR A 379 -6.67 -0.31 -25.36
CA THR A 379 -6.77 -1.51 -24.51
C THR A 379 -7.21 -2.72 -25.34
N TYR A 380 -6.46 -3.81 -25.30
CA TYR A 380 -6.82 -5.06 -25.98
C TYR A 380 -7.49 -6.01 -24.99
N THR A 381 -8.58 -6.65 -25.42
CA THR A 381 -9.30 -7.65 -24.61
C THR A 381 -8.99 -9.04 -25.13
N PHE A 382 -8.27 -9.85 -24.33
CA PHE A 382 -7.98 -11.24 -24.64
C PHE A 382 -9.20 -12.14 -24.45
N ASN A 383 -9.13 -13.37 -24.95
CA ASN A 383 -10.01 -14.44 -24.49
C ASN A 383 -9.80 -14.66 -22.98
N THR A 384 -10.85 -15.09 -22.28
CA THR A 384 -10.85 -15.10 -20.81
C THR A 384 -9.90 -16.17 -20.26
N LEU A 385 -8.76 -15.73 -19.72
CA LEU A 385 -7.85 -16.58 -18.94
C LEU A 385 -8.55 -17.02 -17.64
N ARG A 386 -8.52 -18.33 -17.32
CA ARG A 386 -9.22 -18.92 -16.18
C ARG A 386 -8.30 -19.43 -15.09
N GLU A 387 -7.30 -20.21 -15.48
CA GLU A 387 -6.34 -20.83 -14.58
C GLU A 387 -4.94 -20.83 -15.21
N ILE A 388 -3.92 -20.58 -14.41
CA ILE A 388 -2.51 -20.80 -14.79
C ILE A 388 -2.08 -22.15 -14.22
N ILE A 389 -1.77 -23.10 -15.10
CA ILE A 389 -1.34 -24.45 -14.71
C ILE A 389 0.17 -24.49 -14.51
N ARG A 390 0.93 -23.91 -15.44
CA ARG A 390 2.39 -23.93 -15.44
C ARG A 390 2.95 -22.76 -16.24
N VAL A 391 4.03 -22.17 -15.77
CA VAL A 391 4.89 -21.28 -16.54
C VAL A 391 6.32 -21.79 -16.40
N SER A 392 7.03 -21.91 -17.51
CA SER A 392 8.38 -22.44 -17.56
C SER A 392 9.25 -21.65 -18.52
N GLY A 393 10.56 -21.76 -18.33
CA GLY A 393 11.55 -21.21 -19.25
C GLY A 393 12.66 -20.45 -18.54
N ASN A 394 13.49 -19.79 -19.34
CA ASN A 394 14.59 -18.95 -18.86
C ASN A 394 14.15 -17.49 -18.70
N ARG A 395 12.87 -17.29 -18.38
CA ARG A 395 12.28 -15.97 -18.15
C ARG A 395 13.02 -15.28 -17.02
N THR A 396 13.58 -14.11 -17.32
CA THR A 396 14.12 -13.21 -16.31
C THR A 396 13.02 -12.36 -15.66
N SER A 397 11.89 -12.17 -16.35
CA SER A 397 10.83 -11.27 -15.90
C SER A 397 9.44 -11.86 -16.14
N MET A 398 8.59 -11.78 -15.11
CA MET A 398 7.15 -12.03 -15.14
C MET A 398 6.35 -10.72 -15.14
N THR A 399 7.00 -9.61 -15.50
CA THR A 399 6.38 -8.28 -15.46
C THR A 399 5.16 -8.20 -16.37
N ALA A 400 4.04 -7.78 -15.78
CA ALA A 400 2.75 -7.67 -16.44
C ALA A 400 2.26 -8.97 -17.13
N PHE A 401 2.58 -10.14 -16.58
CA PHE A 401 2.23 -11.43 -17.18
C PHE A 401 0.72 -11.63 -17.40
N ALA A 402 -0.10 -11.28 -16.42
CA ALA A 402 -1.57 -11.42 -16.45
C ALA A 402 -2.29 -10.17 -15.90
N THR A 403 -1.70 -8.98 -16.05
CA THR A 403 -2.31 -7.73 -15.61
C THR A 403 -3.72 -7.52 -16.18
N ASN A 404 -4.66 -7.06 -15.35
CA ASN A 404 -6.07 -6.79 -15.62
C ASN A 404 -6.84 -7.99 -16.20
N ASN A 405 -6.37 -9.22 -15.96
CA ASN A 405 -7.11 -10.42 -16.34
C ASN A 405 -8.15 -10.74 -15.27
N THR A 406 -9.31 -10.08 -15.37
CA THR A 406 -10.42 -10.23 -14.41
C THR A 406 -11.05 -11.62 -14.41
N GLY A 407 -10.80 -12.45 -15.42
CA GLY A 407 -11.30 -13.83 -15.50
C GLY A 407 -10.47 -14.88 -14.76
N LEU A 408 -9.22 -14.54 -14.39
CA LEU A 408 -8.28 -15.47 -13.75
C LEU A 408 -8.73 -15.71 -12.31
N TYR A 409 -9.12 -16.94 -12.00
CA TYR A 409 -9.64 -17.31 -10.68
C TYR A 409 -8.72 -18.26 -9.89
N SER A 410 -7.78 -18.95 -10.56
CA SER A 410 -6.90 -19.94 -9.94
C SER A 410 -5.47 -19.90 -10.48
N ILE A 411 -4.49 -20.15 -9.61
CA ILE A 411 -3.12 -20.48 -9.96
C ILE A 411 -2.82 -21.85 -9.36
N ARG A 412 -2.41 -22.80 -10.20
CA ARG A 412 -2.18 -24.18 -9.76
C ARG A 412 -0.95 -24.27 -8.86
N LYS A 413 -0.98 -25.21 -7.91
CA LYS A 413 0.21 -25.51 -7.09
C LYS A 413 1.37 -25.95 -8.00
N GLY A 414 2.55 -25.37 -7.77
CA GLY A 414 3.75 -25.63 -8.57
C GLY A 414 3.79 -24.90 -9.91
N ALA A 415 2.86 -23.96 -10.18
CA ALA A 415 2.81 -23.24 -11.46
C ALA A 415 4.11 -22.51 -11.80
N PHE A 416 4.94 -22.11 -10.82
CA PHE A 416 6.20 -21.40 -11.04
C PHE A 416 7.46 -22.23 -10.69
N ASP A 417 7.34 -23.55 -10.48
CA ASP A 417 8.48 -24.41 -10.09
C ASP A 417 9.61 -24.49 -11.14
N TYR A 418 9.34 -24.00 -12.35
CA TYR A 418 10.22 -24.05 -13.52
C TYR A 418 10.63 -22.66 -13.99
N LEU A 419 10.68 -21.68 -13.08
CA LEU A 419 11.16 -20.31 -13.30
C LEU A 419 12.40 -20.01 -12.43
N PRO A 420 13.54 -20.69 -12.66
CA PRO A 420 14.71 -20.55 -11.78
C PRO A 420 15.37 -19.16 -11.87
N ASN A 421 15.20 -18.46 -13.00
CA ASN A 421 15.89 -17.20 -13.30
C ASN A 421 14.99 -15.95 -13.16
N ALA A 422 13.74 -16.11 -12.68
CA ALA A 422 12.79 -15.00 -12.63
C ALA A 422 13.15 -14.02 -11.49
N THR A 423 13.53 -12.80 -11.85
CA THR A 423 13.94 -11.76 -10.90
C THR A 423 12.81 -10.78 -10.56
N TRP A 424 11.83 -10.61 -11.45
CA TRP A 424 10.78 -9.58 -11.31
C TRP A 424 9.38 -10.15 -11.51
N PHE A 425 8.49 -9.91 -10.54
CA PHE A 425 7.05 -10.22 -10.62
C PHE A 425 6.20 -8.94 -10.66
N GLU A 426 6.73 -7.86 -11.22
CA GLU A 426 6.11 -6.55 -11.14
C GLU A 426 4.78 -6.50 -11.89
N THR A 427 3.71 -6.06 -11.24
CA THR A 427 2.34 -5.99 -11.80
C THR A 427 1.79 -7.30 -12.38
N ALA A 428 2.43 -8.45 -12.11
CA ALA A 428 2.17 -9.71 -12.82
C ALA A 428 0.69 -10.14 -12.76
N PHE A 429 0.02 -9.92 -11.63
CA PHE A 429 -1.40 -10.24 -11.40
C PHE A 429 -2.20 -9.01 -10.96
N MET A 430 -1.72 -7.81 -11.26
CA MET A 430 -2.43 -6.58 -10.90
C MET A 430 -3.80 -6.57 -11.57
N GLY A 431 -4.88 -6.31 -10.84
CA GLY A 431 -6.25 -6.24 -11.36
C GLY A 431 -6.89 -7.60 -11.66
N CYS A 432 -6.33 -8.71 -11.18
CA CYS A 432 -6.96 -10.04 -11.28
C CYS A 432 -8.09 -10.20 -10.25
N THR A 433 -9.21 -9.52 -10.50
CA THR A 433 -10.32 -9.40 -9.53
C THR A 433 -11.05 -10.71 -9.21
N SER A 434 -10.94 -11.77 -10.02
CA SER A 434 -11.54 -13.08 -9.71
C SER A 434 -10.64 -14.01 -8.90
N LEU A 435 -9.39 -13.65 -8.63
CA LEU A 435 -8.44 -14.50 -7.93
C LEU A 435 -8.79 -14.57 -6.43
N VAL A 436 -9.13 -15.76 -5.93
CA VAL A 436 -9.66 -15.93 -4.56
C VAL A 436 -8.58 -16.31 -3.55
N SER A 437 -7.57 -17.09 -3.96
CA SER A 437 -6.51 -17.59 -3.09
C SER A 437 -5.22 -17.84 -3.88
N LEU A 438 -4.10 -17.97 -3.17
CA LEU A 438 -2.81 -18.36 -3.72
C LEU A 438 -2.40 -19.75 -3.20
N PRO A 439 -1.80 -20.61 -4.05
CA PRO A 439 -1.34 -21.93 -3.61
C PRO A 439 -0.13 -21.83 -2.69
N ALA A 440 -0.05 -22.75 -1.71
CA ALA A 440 1.12 -22.86 -0.84
C ALA A 440 2.37 -23.28 -1.64
N GLY A 441 3.51 -22.67 -1.31
CA GLY A 441 4.80 -22.93 -1.96
C GLY A 441 4.93 -22.35 -3.37
N LEU A 442 4.09 -21.38 -3.76
CA LEU A 442 4.07 -20.79 -5.11
C LEU A 442 5.46 -20.28 -5.57
N PHE A 443 6.31 -19.83 -4.65
CA PHE A 443 7.64 -19.30 -4.94
C PHE A 443 8.79 -20.15 -4.38
N ASP A 444 8.54 -21.40 -3.99
CA ASP A 444 9.56 -22.24 -3.33
C ASP A 444 10.81 -22.47 -4.20
N HIS A 445 10.67 -22.41 -5.53
CA HIS A 445 11.75 -22.61 -6.51
C HIS A 445 12.14 -21.33 -7.28
N CYS A 446 11.63 -20.16 -6.88
CA CYS A 446 11.97 -18.87 -7.50
C CYS A 446 12.88 -18.06 -6.56
N THR A 447 14.13 -18.52 -6.39
CA THR A 447 15.08 -17.95 -5.42
C THR A 447 15.68 -16.61 -5.85
N GLU A 448 15.66 -16.31 -7.14
CA GLU A 448 16.25 -15.10 -7.72
C GLU A 448 15.34 -13.87 -7.69
N ILE A 449 14.13 -13.96 -7.10
CA ILE A 449 13.18 -12.85 -7.09
C ILE A 449 13.70 -11.69 -6.25
N THR A 450 13.74 -10.50 -6.87
CA THR A 450 14.17 -9.24 -6.27
C THR A 450 13.03 -8.23 -6.07
N SER A 451 11.90 -8.34 -6.78
CA SER A 451 10.80 -7.36 -6.73
C SER A 451 9.41 -8.00 -6.85
N PHE A 452 8.53 -7.66 -5.91
CA PHE A 452 7.08 -7.93 -5.94
C PHE A 452 6.25 -6.64 -6.11
N TYR A 453 6.81 -5.64 -6.79
CA TYR A 453 6.16 -4.34 -6.95
C TYR A 453 4.78 -4.49 -7.63
N ARG A 454 3.70 -4.10 -6.93
CA ARG A 454 2.31 -4.15 -7.43
C ARG A 454 1.83 -5.54 -7.90
N THR A 455 2.46 -6.64 -7.47
CA THR A 455 2.19 -7.97 -8.05
C THR A 455 0.72 -8.38 -8.00
N TRP A 456 0.02 -8.18 -6.87
CA TRP A 456 -1.41 -8.50 -6.69
C TRP A 456 -2.26 -7.26 -6.39
N ARG A 457 -1.79 -6.08 -6.81
CA ARG A 457 -2.55 -4.85 -6.62
C ARG A 457 -3.96 -4.98 -7.24
N ASP A 458 -4.99 -4.51 -6.55
CA ASP A 458 -6.39 -4.52 -6.94
C ASP A 458 -6.97 -5.93 -7.21
N CYS A 459 -6.41 -6.98 -6.59
CA CYS A 459 -7.01 -8.33 -6.54
C CYS A 459 -8.14 -8.36 -5.49
N THR A 460 -9.28 -7.76 -5.82
CA THR A 460 -10.34 -7.45 -4.85
C THR A 460 -11.01 -8.66 -4.20
N ASN A 461 -11.02 -9.85 -4.81
CA ASN A 461 -11.58 -11.08 -4.23
C ASN A 461 -10.56 -11.97 -3.51
N LEU A 462 -9.29 -11.55 -3.40
CA LEU A 462 -8.27 -12.33 -2.72
C LEU A 462 -8.54 -12.33 -1.20
N THR A 463 -8.83 -13.51 -0.64
CA THR A 463 -9.33 -13.63 0.75
C THR A 463 -8.28 -14.02 1.78
N LEU A 464 -7.34 -14.89 1.41
CA LEU A 464 -6.31 -15.47 2.29
C LEU A 464 -4.99 -15.66 1.55
N LEU A 465 -3.89 -15.57 2.30
CA LEU A 465 -2.55 -15.91 1.82
C LEU A 465 -2.07 -17.20 2.49
N PRO A 466 -1.32 -18.08 1.79
CA PRO A 466 -0.78 -19.30 2.37
C PRO A 466 0.41 -19.01 3.30
N VAL A 467 0.58 -19.85 4.32
CA VAL A 467 1.75 -19.80 5.23
C VAL A 467 3.04 -20.02 4.45
N GLY A 468 4.06 -19.20 4.73
CA GLY A 468 5.39 -19.34 4.14
C GLY A 468 5.47 -18.96 2.65
N LEU A 469 4.51 -18.17 2.12
CA LEU A 469 4.46 -17.78 0.70
C LEU A 469 5.80 -17.21 0.17
N PHE A 470 6.55 -16.48 1.00
CA PHE A 470 7.80 -15.81 0.62
C PHE A 470 9.05 -16.40 1.28
N LYS A 471 8.97 -17.56 1.93
CA LYS A 471 10.05 -18.11 2.78
C LYS A 471 11.41 -18.28 2.06
N ASN A 472 11.37 -18.54 0.75
CA ASN A 472 12.56 -18.79 -0.09
C ASN A 472 12.96 -17.57 -0.94
N CYS A 473 12.28 -16.43 -0.80
CA CYS A 473 12.54 -15.21 -1.58
C CYS A 473 13.53 -14.29 -0.87
N SER A 474 14.68 -14.81 -0.41
CA SER A 474 15.64 -14.07 0.41
C SER A 474 16.29 -12.87 -0.29
N LEU A 475 16.26 -12.83 -1.62
CA LEU A 475 16.78 -11.72 -2.43
C LEU A 475 15.75 -10.61 -2.68
N ALA A 476 14.50 -10.78 -2.23
CA ALA A 476 13.45 -9.79 -2.41
C ALA A 476 13.86 -8.46 -1.76
N SER A 477 13.78 -7.39 -2.54
CA SER A 477 14.21 -6.05 -2.16
C SER A 477 13.04 -5.09 -1.93
N THR A 478 11.84 -5.40 -2.43
CA THR A 478 10.65 -4.55 -2.28
C THR A 478 9.35 -5.34 -2.41
N PHE A 479 8.36 -4.95 -1.58
CA PHE A 479 6.96 -5.38 -1.64
C PHE A 479 6.03 -4.17 -1.79
N GLN A 480 6.53 -3.08 -2.38
CA GLN A 480 5.76 -1.86 -2.54
C GLN A 480 4.47 -2.13 -3.33
N GLU A 481 3.34 -1.73 -2.76
CA GLU A 481 1.99 -1.89 -3.31
C GLU A 481 1.60 -3.34 -3.67
N ALA A 482 2.29 -4.36 -3.12
CA ALA A 482 2.11 -5.76 -3.52
C ALA A 482 0.65 -6.26 -3.41
N PHE A 483 -0.07 -5.85 -2.37
CA PHE A 483 -1.48 -6.18 -2.10
C PHE A 483 -2.36 -4.94 -1.97
N PHE A 484 -1.95 -3.81 -2.55
CA PHE A 484 -2.75 -2.58 -2.58
C PHE A 484 -4.16 -2.88 -3.09
N GLY A 485 -5.21 -2.43 -2.41
CA GLY A 485 -6.59 -2.57 -2.88
C GLY A 485 -7.14 -4.00 -2.85
N CYS A 486 -6.50 -4.95 -2.16
CA CYS A 486 -7.05 -6.29 -1.91
C CYS A 486 -8.15 -6.22 -0.84
N THR A 487 -9.32 -5.72 -1.22
CA THR A 487 -10.41 -5.34 -0.30
C THR A 487 -11.06 -6.50 0.45
N SER A 488 -10.96 -7.74 -0.06
CA SER A 488 -11.49 -8.96 0.59
C SER A 488 -10.49 -9.71 1.45
N LEU A 489 -9.25 -9.23 1.61
CA LEU A 489 -8.21 -9.92 2.38
C LEU A 489 -8.51 -9.85 3.89
N ILE A 490 -8.83 -10.99 4.51
CA ILE A 490 -9.39 -11.05 5.87
C ILE A 490 -8.30 -11.12 6.96
N SER A 491 -7.25 -11.90 6.70
CA SER A 491 -6.16 -12.18 7.65
C SER A 491 -4.86 -12.50 6.94
N LEU A 492 -3.74 -12.27 7.62
CA LEU A 492 -2.40 -12.60 7.15
C LEU A 492 -1.82 -13.78 7.97
N PRO A 493 -1.01 -14.66 7.36
CA PRO A 493 -0.24 -15.69 8.06
C PRO A 493 0.81 -15.12 9.02
N GLU A 494 1.06 -15.80 10.13
CA GLU A 494 2.19 -15.51 11.02
C GLU A 494 3.51 -15.56 10.25
N GLY A 495 4.38 -14.57 10.50
CA GLY A 495 5.71 -14.51 9.90
C GLY A 495 5.72 -14.44 8.37
N LEU A 496 4.66 -13.95 7.71
CA LEU A 496 4.57 -13.88 6.23
C LEU A 496 5.81 -13.25 5.57
N PHE A 497 6.40 -12.23 6.21
CA PHE A 497 7.61 -11.55 5.74
C PHE A 497 8.81 -11.72 6.70
N SER A 498 8.77 -12.71 7.60
CA SER A 498 9.83 -12.93 8.58
C SER A 498 11.13 -13.35 7.90
N GLY A 499 12.26 -12.76 8.32
CA GLY A 499 13.59 -13.14 7.84
C GLY A 499 13.97 -12.62 6.43
N LEU A 500 13.14 -11.76 5.82
CA LEU A 500 13.42 -11.16 4.52
C LEU A 500 14.40 -9.97 4.63
N ALA A 501 15.63 -10.27 5.06
CA ALA A 501 16.64 -9.28 5.44
C ALA A 501 17.06 -8.29 4.34
N ASN A 502 16.77 -8.57 3.06
CA ASN A 502 17.09 -7.69 1.93
C ASN A 502 16.00 -6.69 1.56
N VAL A 503 14.79 -6.80 2.13
CA VAL A 503 13.68 -5.92 1.78
C VAL A 503 13.95 -4.51 2.30
N LYS A 504 13.87 -3.53 1.40
CA LYS A 504 14.09 -2.11 1.70
C LYS A 504 12.80 -1.39 2.10
N THR A 505 11.65 -1.78 1.57
CA THR A 505 10.39 -1.05 1.79
C THR A 505 9.14 -1.93 1.62
N TYR A 506 8.13 -1.65 2.46
CA TYR A 506 6.76 -2.19 2.39
C TYR A 506 5.74 -1.10 2.09
N GLN A 507 6.16 -0.05 1.38
CA GLN A 507 5.31 1.09 1.10
C GLN A 507 3.99 0.66 0.42
N TYR A 508 2.86 1.00 1.03
CA TYR A 508 1.51 0.72 0.60
C TYR A 508 1.21 -0.77 0.38
N ALA A 509 1.97 -1.68 1.00
CA ALA A 509 1.86 -3.12 0.76
C ALA A 509 0.42 -3.64 0.94
N PHE A 510 -0.32 -3.14 1.94
CA PHE A 510 -1.72 -3.50 2.24
C PHE A 510 -2.63 -2.26 2.30
N TYR A 511 -2.32 -1.22 1.53
CA TYR A 511 -3.18 -0.03 1.45
C TYR A 511 -4.58 -0.41 0.97
N GLN A 512 -5.63 0.08 1.63
CA GLN A 512 -7.04 -0.23 1.32
C GLN A 512 -7.41 -1.73 1.39
N CYS A 513 -6.70 -2.55 2.16
CA CYS A 513 -7.17 -3.88 2.55
C CYS A 513 -8.30 -3.78 3.60
N THR A 514 -9.48 -3.34 3.17
CA THR A 514 -10.58 -2.93 4.05
C THR A 514 -11.15 -4.05 4.92
N ALA A 515 -11.07 -5.33 4.49
CA ALA A 515 -11.55 -6.48 5.27
C ALA A 515 -10.54 -7.02 6.29
N LEU A 516 -9.31 -6.51 6.33
CA LEU A 516 -8.25 -7.04 7.20
C LEU A 516 -8.59 -6.77 8.67
N THR A 517 -8.77 -7.84 9.46
CA THR A 517 -9.28 -7.73 10.84
C THR A 517 -8.19 -7.73 11.92
N ALA A 518 -7.06 -8.40 11.66
CA ALA A 518 -5.94 -8.48 12.60
C ALA A 518 -4.60 -8.64 11.86
N LEU A 519 -3.54 -8.09 12.44
CA LEU A 519 -2.17 -8.44 12.06
C LEU A 519 -1.66 -9.57 12.94
N PRO A 520 -1.04 -10.61 12.37
CA PRO A 520 -0.48 -11.72 13.13
C PRO A 520 0.84 -11.32 13.81
N ASP A 521 1.28 -12.15 14.75
CA ASP A 521 2.56 -11.98 15.43
C ASP A 521 3.73 -12.09 14.43
N ASN A 522 4.83 -11.40 14.73
CA ASN A 522 6.10 -11.47 13.99
C ASN A 522 5.98 -11.20 12.47
N LEU A 523 4.94 -10.50 12.01
CA LEU A 523 4.63 -10.32 10.58
C LEU A 523 5.84 -9.85 9.74
N PHE A 524 6.61 -8.88 10.24
CA PHE A 524 7.84 -8.38 9.60
C PHE A 524 9.09 -8.62 10.46
N ALA A 525 9.13 -9.64 11.30
CA ALA A 525 10.30 -9.89 12.14
C ALA A 525 11.58 -10.07 11.30
N ASP A 526 12.72 -9.60 11.83
CA ASP A 526 14.05 -9.80 11.25
C ASP A 526 14.24 -9.19 9.83
N ASN A 527 13.59 -8.04 9.57
CA ASN A 527 13.75 -7.26 8.33
C ASN A 527 14.85 -6.19 8.48
N ASP A 528 16.11 -6.63 8.55
CA ASP A 528 17.27 -5.79 8.93
C ASP A 528 17.52 -4.57 8.04
N LYS A 529 17.23 -4.65 6.73
CA LYS A 529 17.46 -3.54 5.78
C LYS A 529 16.20 -2.72 5.47
N CYS A 530 15.07 -3.02 6.09
CA CYS A 530 13.84 -2.30 5.82
C CYS A 530 13.91 -0.88 6.41
N THR A 531 13.71 0.13 5.57
CA THR A 531 13.80 1.55 5.98
C THR A 531 12.42 2.21 6.11
N SER A 532 11.37 1.65 5.49
CA SER A 532 10.07 2.34 5.43
C SER A 532 8.86 1.41 5.43
N PHE A 533 7.91 1.72 6.31
CA PHE A 533 6.55 1.19 6.35
C PHE A 533 5.51 2.23 5.88
N TYR A 534 5.93 3.08 4.94
CA TYR A 534 5.13 3.88 4.01
C TYR A 534 3.65 3.51 3.95
N GLY A 535 2.73 3.98 4.80
CA GLY A 535 1.28 3.72 4.60
C GLY A 535 0.93 2.24 4.43
N ALA A 536 1.72 1.33 5.02
CA ALA A 536 1.65 -0.10 4.76
C ALA A 536 0.26 -0.69 5.03
N PHE A 537 -0.45 -0.19 6.05
CA PHE A 537 -1.81 -0.60 6.44
C PHE A 537 -2.81 0.57 6.37
N GLN A 538 -2.53 1.60 5.58
CA GLN A 538 -3.41 2.75 5.49
C GLN A 538 -4.78 2.35 4.89
N SER A 539 -5.85 2.84 5.49
CA SER A 539 -7.25 2.54 5.16
C SER A 539 -7.65 1.07 5.35
N CYS A 540 -6.98 0.32 6.23
CA CYS A 540 -7.46 -0.98 6.72
C CYS A 540 -8.58 -0.78 7.77
N SER A 541 -9.76 -0.36 7.32
CA SER A 541 -10.85 0.14 8.17
C SER A 541 -11.38 -0.85 9.21
N GLU A 542 -11.31 -2.16 8.93
CA GLU A 542 -11.75 -3.24 9.82
C GLU A 542 -10.66 -3.75 10.78
N LEU A 543 -9.43 -3.22 10.71
CA LEU A 543 -8.32 -3.69 11.54
C LEU A 543 -8.57 -3.38 13.02
N LYS A 544 -8.60 -4.42 13.86
CA LYS A 544 -8.90 -4.32 15.31
C LYS A 544 -7.69 -4.53 16.20
N ILE A 545 -6.79 -5.43 15.80
CA ILE A 545 -5.69 -5.96 16.61
C ILE A 545 -4.39 -5.91 15.81
N ILE A 546 -3.32 -5.43 16.44
CA ILE A 546 -1.95 -5.55 15.95
C ILE A 546 -1.26 -6.62 16.78
N GLY A 547 -0.72 -7.67 16.14
CA GLY A 547 0.00 -8.75 16.80
C GLY A 547 1.28 -8.29 17.50
N ASN A 548 1.81 -9.15 18.37
CA ASN A 548 3.05 -8.90 19.09
C ASN A 548 4.25 -9.04 18.16
N GLY A 549 5.26 -8.18 18.34
CA GLY A 549 6.51 -8.28 17.59
C GLY A 549 6.37 -8.05 16.07
N VAL A 550 5.31 -7.39 15.60
CA VAL A 550 5.10 -7.10 14.16
C VAL A 550 6.33 -6.47 13.50
N PHE A 551 7.07 -5.61 14.22
CA PHE A 551 8.31 -4.97 13.77
C PHE A 551 9.56 -5.42 14.54
N LYS A 552 9.55 -6.65 15.10
CA LYS A 552 10.68 -7.18 15.88
C LYS A 552 11.97 -7.19 15.06
N ASN A 553 13.07 -6.74 15.66
CA ASN A 553 14.39 -6.62 15.02
C ASN A 553 14.45 -5.73 13.76
N CYS A 554 13.44 -4.90 13.44
CA CYS A 554 13.47 -3.98 12.31
C CYS A 554 14.26 -2.68 12.61
N LYS A 555 15.58 -2.81 12.80
CA LYS A 555 16.44 -1.73 13.34
C LYS A 555 16.71 -0.58 12.36
N ALA A 556 16.67 -0.83 11.06
CA ALA A 556 16.95 0.18 10.03
C ALA A 556 15.73 1.05 9.64
N VAL A 557 14.55 0.78 10.21
CA VAL A 557 13.32 1.51 9.87
C VAL A 557 13.46 2.97 10.28
N THR A 558 13.28 3.88 9.33
CA THR A 558 13.31 5.32 9.56
C THR A 558 11.92 5.95 9.52
N SER A 559 10.94 5.33 8.85
CA SER A 559 9.62 5.93 8.63
C SER A 559 8.43 4.97 8.81
N PHE A 560 7.45 5.44 9.59
CA PHE A 560 6.10 4.89 9.77
C PHE A 560 5.01 5.85 9.27
N TYR A 561 5.35 6.73 8.31
CA TYR A 561 4.43 7.74 7.78
C TYR A 561 3.10 7.11 7.33
N TYR A 562 1.99 7.56 7.92
CA TYR A 562 0.63 7.02 7.73
C TYR A 562 0.45 5.50 7.88
N CYS A 563 1.36 4.77 8.53
CA CYS A 563 1.38 3.31 8.54
C CYS A 563 0.01 2.66 8.86
N PHE A 564 -0.67 3.12 9.91
CA PHE A 564 -2.01 2.65 10.34
C PHE A 564 -3.10 3.72 10.16
N SER A 565 -2.87 4.71 9.29
CA SER A 565 -3.83 5.78 9.02
C SER A 565 -5.18 5.22 8.53
N GLY A 566 -6.29 5.66 9.10
CA GLY A 566 -7.64 5.21 8.73
C GLY A 566 -8.02 3.82 9.24
N CYS A 567 -7.25 3.21 10.16
CA CYS A 567 -7.64 1.98 10.85
C CYS A 567 -8.74 2.28 11.90
N THR A 568 -9.95 2.58 11.44
CA THR A 568 -11.01 3.16 12.27
C THR A 568 -11.49 2.26 13.40
N LYS A 569 -11.32 0.93 13.29
CA LYS A 569 -11.71 -0.06 14.31
C LYS A 569 -10.55 -0.54 15.20
N LEU A 570 -9.36 0.05 15.07
CA LEU A 570 -8.21 -0.32 15.90
C LEU A 570 -8.50 0.06 17.34
N THR A 571 -8.50 -0.91 18.25
CA THR A 571 -8.92 -0.70 19.65
C THR A 571 -7.75 -0.50 20.60
N MET A 572 -6.65 -1.23 20.38
CA MET A 572 -5.45 -1.20 21.20
C MET A 572 -4.19 -1.37 20.35
N MET A 573 -3.06 -0.93 20.90
CA MET A 573 -1.74 -1.15 20.32
C MET A 573 -0.81 -1.88 21.31
N PRO A 574 0.07 -2.78 20.84
CA PRO A 574 1.05 -3.43 21.68
C PRO A 574 2.01 -2.43 22.33
N LYS A 575 2.34 -2.64 23.61
CA LYS A 575 3.29 -1.77 24.34
C LYS A 575 4.69 -1.74 23.71
N ASP A 576 5.10 -2.86 23.10
CA ASP A 576 6.44 -3.07 22.53
C ASP A 576 6.46 -2.86 21.01
N LEU A 577 5.44 -2.21 20.42
CA LEU A 577 5.26 -2.11 18.96
C LEU A 577 6.48 -1.55 18.22
N PHE A 578 7.16 -0.55 18.78
CA PHE A 578 8.32 0.12 18.15
C PHE A 578 9.64 -0.09 18.92
N VAL A 579 9.70 -1.04 19.85
CA VAL A 579 10.82 -1.18 20.80
C VAL A 579 12.18 -1.40 20.13
N ASP A 580 12.20 -2.10 19.00
CA ASP A 580 13.41 -2.44 18.23
C ASP A 580 13.69 -1.45 17.08
N CYS A 581 12.77 -0.54 16.78
CA CYS A 581 12.85 0.40 15.66
C CYS A 581 13.65 1.67 16.02
N ILE A 582 14.85 1.47 16.55
CA ILE A 582 15.68 2.53 17.16
C ILE A 582 16.08 3.67 16.19
N SER A 583 16.05 3.42 14.88
CA SER A 583 16.38 4.41 13.84
C SER A 583 15.16 5.20 13.35
N ALA A 584 13.96 4.95 13.89
CA ALA A 584 12.73 5.59 13.42
C ALA A 584 12.72 7.08 13.76
N THR A 585 12.50 7.91 12.74
CA THR A 585 12.47 9.37 12.85
C THR A 585 11.18 9.99 12.33
N THR A 586 10.30 9.22 11.68
CA THR A 586 9.04 9.74 11.12
C THR A 586 7.85 8.92 11.58
N PHE A 587 6.99 9.51 12.40
CA PHE A 587 5.72 8.95 12.87
C PHE A 587 4.51 9.78 12.42
N GLN A 588 4.72 10.67 11.43
CA GLN A 588 3.68 11.58 10.97
C GLN A 588 2.46 10.80 10.47
N GLY A 589 1.30 11.09 11.06
CA GLY A 589 0.04 10.44 10.73
C GLY A 589 -0.02 8.93 10.99
N ALA A 590 0.93 8.33 11.73
CA ALA A 590 1.02 6.88 11.88
C ALA A 590 -0.30 6.22 12.35
N PHE A 591 -1.09 6.89 13.21
CA PHE A 591 -2.41 6.45 13.68
C PHE A 591 -3.52 7.46 13.34
N TYR A 592 -3.36 8.23 12.26
CA TYR A 592 -4.34 9.23 11.82
C TYR A 592 -5.74 8.62 11.66
N ASN A 593 -6.77 9.23 12.23
CA ASN A 593 -8.17 8.76 12.24
C ASN A 593 -8.38 7.33 12.76
N CYS A 594 -7.54 6.84 13.69
CA CYS A 594 -7.83 5.62 14.45
C CYS A 594 -8.90 5.89 15.51
N LYS A 595 -10.15 6.03 15.08
CA LYS A 595 -11.28 6.54 15.89
C LYS A 595 -11.66 5.67 17.08
N SER A 596 -11.41 4.36 17.03
CA SER A 596 -11.74 3.41 18.11
C SER A 596 -10.61 3.17 19.11
N LEU A 597 -9.45 3.81 18.93
CA LEU A 597 -8.29 3.62 19.81
C LEU A 597 -8.59 4.26 21.17
N VAL A 598 -8.59 3.46 22.24
CA VAL A 598 -9.01 3.90 23.58
C VAL A 598 -7.86 4.43 24.44
N GLU A 599 -6.69 3.82 24.32
CA GLU A 599 -5.51 4.13 25.13
C GLU A 599 -4.21 4.05 24.31
N ILE A 600 -3.18 4.75 24.79
CA ILE A 600 -1.81 4.64 24.30
C ILE A 600 -0.97 4.02 25.42
N PRO A 601 -0.15 2.98 25.16
CA PRO A 601 0.78 2.45 26.15
C PRO A 601 1.88 3.46 26.49
N SER A 602 2.19 3.64 27.77
CA SER A 602 3.12 4.68 28.27
C SER A 602 4.57 4.57 27.77
N GLY A 603 4.99 3.39 27.29
CA GLY A 603 6.37 3.11 26.85
C GLY A 603 6.55 2.95 25.35
N VAL A 604 5.51 3.16 24.53
CA VAL A 604 5.50 2.79 23.11
C VAL A 604 6.59 3.49 22.27
N PHE A 605 7.07 4.66 22.71
CA PHE A 605 8.15 5.43 22.06
C PHE A 605 9.45 5.50 22.88
N SER A 606 9.60 4.70 23.94
CA SER A 606 10.70 4.82 24.91
C SER A 606 12.11 4.63 24.34
N ASN A 607 12.27 3.78 23.31
CA ASN A 607 13.56 3.52 22.64
C ASN A 607 13.80 4.36 21.38
N ILE A 608 12.90 5.30 21.08
CA ILE A 608 13.00 6.14 19.89
C ILE A 608 13.92 7.32 20.17
N GLY A 609 14.90 7.58 19.30
CA GLY A 609 15.86 8.67 19.52
C GLY A 609 15.31 10.08 19.24
N GLY A 610 14.20 10.21 18.51
CA GLY A 610 13.56 11.47 18.12
C GLY A 610 12.64 11.31 16.91
N GLY A 611 12.23 12.43 16.29
CA GLY A 611 11.45 12.40 15.06
C GLY A 611 10.32 13.42 14.90
N MET A 612 9.57 13.26 13.80
CA MET A 612 8.38 14.03 13.46
C MET A 612 7.12 13.27 13.89
N PHE A 613 6.36 13.84 14.83
CA PHE A 613 5.12 13.28 15.38
C PHE A 613 3.87 14.09 14.94
N GLN A 614 4.01 14.89 13.88
CA GLN A 614 2.91 15.67 13.33
C GLN A 614 1.71 14.76 13.03
N GLN A 615 0.52 15.13 13.51
CA GLN A 615 -0.72 14.40 13.24
C GLN A 615 -0.73 12.91 13.63
N THR A 616 0.23 12.41 14.44
CA THR A 616 0.35 10.97 14.74
C THR A 616 -0.95 10.35 15.25
N PHE A 617 -1.70 11.05 16.11
CA PHE A 617 -2.99 10.62 16.67
C PHE A 617 -4.15 11.56 16.26
N PHE A 618 -4.01 12.26 15.13
CA PHE A 618 -5.04 13.19 14.65
C PHE A 618 -6.37 12.46 14.48
N GLY A 619 -7.46 12.99 15.03
CA GLY A 619 -8.79 12.43 14.90
C GLY A 619 -9.00 11.09 15.61
N CYS A 620 -8.13 10.70 16.54
CA CYS A 620 -8.33 9.57 17.44
C CYS A 620 -9.41 9.89 18.48
N SER A 621 -10.67 10.00 18.02
CA SER A 621 -11.81 10.47 18.82
C SER A 621 -12.18 9.56 19.99
N GLY A 622 -11.74 8.30 20.01
CA GLY A 622 -11.96 7.34 21.10
C GLY A 622 -10.95 7.41 22.24
N LEU A 623 -9.83 8.14 22.06
CA LEU A 623 -8.74 8.16 23.03
C LEU A 623 -9.21 8.85 24.31
N GLN A 624 -9.11 8.17 25.46
CA GLN A 624 -9.63 8.69 26.74
C GLN A 624 -8.57 9.36 27.60
N THR A 625 -7.33 8.90 27.53
CA THR A 625 -6.22 9.40 28.35
C THR A 625 -4.93 9.41 27.57
N ILE A 626 -4.07 10.41 27.81
CA ILE A 626 -2.67 10.38 27.35
C ILE A 626 -1.80 9.96 28.54
N PRO A 627 -1.07 8.83 28.45
CA PRO A 627 -0.27 8.34 29.55
C PRO A 627 0.87 9.30 29.88
N ASP A 628 1.31 9.29 31.15
CA ASP A 628 2.47 10.06 31.55
C ASP A 628 3.75 9.55 30.88
N ASN A 629 4.72 10.44 30.69
CA ASN A 629 6.03 10.17 30.08
C ASN A 629 6.03 9.69 28.61
N LEU A 630 4.90 9.77 27.88
CA LEU A 630 4.76 9.24 26.51
C LEU A 630 5.88 9.64 25.54
N PHE A 631 6.28 10.91 25.53
CA PHE A 631 7.35 11.46 24.68
C PHE A 631 8.53 11.98 25.50
N LYS A 632 8.65 11.56 26.78
CA LYS A 632 9.66 12.08 27.68
C LYS A 632 11.07 11.77 27.19
N GLY A 633 11.92 12.79 27.18
CA GLY A 633 13.33 12.65 26.84
C GLY A 633 13.62 12.51 25.34
N LEU A 634 12.62 12.66 24.45
CA LEU A 634 12.82 12.68 23.01
C LEU A 634 13.48 13.99 22.56
N SER A 635 14.76 14.16 22.91
CA SER A 635 15.50 15.41 22.70
C SER A 635 15.71 15.76 21.24
N ASN A 636 15.67 14.77 20.32
CA ASN A 636 15.77 14.99 18.88
C ASN A 636 14.40 15.03 18.17
N ALA A 637 13.27 15.05 18.90
CA ALA A 637 11.97 15.31 18.30
C ALA A 637 11.86 16.76 17.83
N THR A 638 11.32 16.98 16.63
CA THR A 638 11.31 18.30 15.98
C THR A 638 9.92 18.92 15.88
N ASN A 639 8.86 18.12 15.75
CA ASN A 639 7.51 18.61 15.44
C ASN A 639 6.41 17.73 16.08
N PHE A 640 5.48 18.35 16.82
CA PHE A 640 4.28 17.74 17.43
C PHE A 640 2.97 18.42 16.97
N ASP A 641 2.99 19.13 15.85
CA ASP A 641 1.82 19.86 15.34
C ASP A 641 0.63 18.93 15.13
N SER A 642 -0.53 19.34 15.63
CA SER A 642 -1.78 18.58 15.49
C SER A 642 -1.74 17.13 15.97
N THR A 643 -0.78 16.74 16.83
CA THR A 643 -0.60 15.34 17.26
C THR A 643 -1.89 14.73 17.80
N PHE A 644 -2.65 15.45 18.62
CA PHE A 644 -3.91 15.03 19.23
C PHE A 644 -5.10 15.90 18.76
N TYR A 645 -5.00 16.52 17.59
CA TYR A 645 -6.08 17.32 17.02
C TYR A 645 -7.37 16.49 16.93
N GLY A 646 -8.49 17.03 17.39
CA GLY A 646 -9.81 16.40 17.28
C GLY A 646 -9.96 15.12 18.10
N CYS A 647 -9.14 14.89 19.13
CA CYS A 647 -9.31 13.78 20.06
C CYS A 647 -10.40 14.09 21.08
N LEU A 648 -11.66 13.93 20.66
CA LEU A 648 -12.85 14.42 21.36
C LEU A 648 -13.08 13.78 22.75
N SER A 649 -12.55 12.60 23.02
CA SER A 649 -12.81 11.84 24.26
C SER A 649 -11.71 11.96 25.33
N ILE A 650 -10.60 12.67 25.05
CA ILE A 650 -9.50 12.78 26.02
C ILE A 650 -10.00 13.53 27.25
N LYS A 651 -9.86 12.95 28.44
CA LYS A 651 -10.23 13.57 29.72
C LYS A 651 -9.02 14.07 30.49
N THR A 652 -7.93 13.29 30.48
CA THR A 652 -6.73 13.55 31.28
C THR A 652 -5.45 13.39 30.48
N ILE A 653 -4.48 14.28 30.72
CA ILE A 653 -3.14 14.23 30.13
C ILE A 653 -2.10 14.15 31.25
N GLY A 654 -1.13 13.24 31.13
CA GLY A 654 -0.04 13.08 32.09
C GLY A 654 0.83 14.34 32.28
N ASN A 655 1.58 14.37 33.39
CA ASN A 655 2.33 15.55 33.85
C ASN A 655 3.66 15.78 33.13
N SER A 656 4.19 14.80 32.41
CA SER A 656 5.52 14.84 31.79
C SER A 656 5.49 14.30 30.35
N VAL A 657 4.38 14.49 29.64
CA VAL A 657 4.20 13.96 28.27
C VAL A 657 5.29 14.43 27.31
N PHE A 658 5.57 15.74 27.22
CA PHE A 658 6.61 16.30 26.34
C PHE A 658 7.89 16.71 27.10
N LYS A 659 8.08 16.21 28.32
CA LYS A 659 9.18 16.64 29.18
C LYS A 659 10.54 16.34 28.53
N GLY A 660 11.38 17.35 28.36
CA GLY A 660 12.72 17.21 27.79
C GLY A 660 12.78 17.11 26.26
N CYS A 661 11.68 17.40 25.55
CA CYS A 661 11.68 17.52 24.09
C CYS A 661 12.33 18.85 23.64
N SER A 662 13.65 18.97 23.84
CA SER A 662 14.39 20.23 23.73
C SER A 662 14.56 20.78 22.31
N SER A 663 14.45 19.94 21.27
CA SER A 663 14.57 20.35 19.85
C SER A 663 13.24 20.68 19.18
N VAL A 664 12.10 20.52 19.86
CA VAL A 664 10.78 20.82 19.30
C VAL A 664 10.64 22.32 19.08
N THR A 665 10.23 22.71 17.88
CA THR A 665 10.05 24.12 17.52
C THR A 665 8.60 24.59 17.56
N THR A 666 7.62 23.68 17.55
CA THR A 666 6.20 24.01 17.44
C THR A 666 5.29 22.97 18.10
N PHE A 667 4.24 23.47 18.77
CA PHE A 667 3.11 22.71 19.32
C PHE A 667 1.77 23.25 18.76
N ASN A 668 1.77 23.70 17.50
CA ASN A 668 0.60 24.30 16.88
C ASN A 668 -0.55 23.28 16.81
N GLN A 669 -1.72 23.66 17.30
CA GLN A 669 -2.93 22.83 17.29
C GLN A 669 -2.80 21.45 17.98
N VAL A 670 -1.80 21.25 18.86
CA VAL A 670 -1.49 19.92 19.43
C VAL A 670 -2.69 19.24 20.11
N PHE A 671 -3.53 19.98 20.84
CA PHE A 671 -4.77 19.51 21.49
C PHE A 671 -6.02 20.22 20.95
N TYR A 672 -5.97 20.73 19.71
CA TYR A 672 -7.09 21.45 19.11
C TYR A 672 -8.37 20.61 19.14
N GLY A 673 -9.47 21.16 19.66
CA GLY A 673 -10.78 20.52 19.69
C GLY A 673 -10.89 19.34 20.66
N CYS A 674 -9.98 19.16 21.62
CA CYS A 674 -10.11 18.17 22.70
C CYS A 674 -11.19 18.62 23.70
N SER A 675 -12.46 18.60 23.29
CA SER A 675 -13.58 19.21 24.02
C SER A 675 -13.88 18.57 25.37
N SER A 676 -13.52 17.31 25.58
CA SER A 676 -13.69 16.58 26.86
C SER A 676 -12.49 16.71 27.81
N LEU A 677 -11.42 17.42 27.42
CA LEU A 677 -10.20 17.53 28.21
C LEU A 677 -10.47 18.32 29.50
N VAL A 678 -10.33 17.68 30.66
CA VAL A 678 -10.60 18.30 31.98
C VAL A 678 -9.32 18.76 32.65
N THR A 679 -8.29 17.90 32.67
CA THR A 679 -7.02 18.13 33.38
C THR A 679 -5.82 17.88 32.50
N VAL A 680 -4.86 18.80 32.54
CA VAL A 680 -3.53 18.69 31.95
C VAL A 680 -2.50 18.90 33.05
N GLY A 681 -1.42 18.12 33.07
CA GLY A 681 -0.41 18.29 34.12
C GLY A 681 0.50 19.50 33.89
N ASP A 682 0.90 20.14 34.99
CA ASP A 682 1.60 21.43 35.00
C ASP A 682 2.93 21.39 34.24
N ASN A 683 3.68 20.29 34.33
CA ASN A 683 5.03 20.17 33.78
C ASN A 683 5.08 19.56 32.37
N ILE A 684 3.95 19.54 31.66
CA ILE A 684 3.83 18.87 30.36
C ILE A 684 4.87 19.35 29.34
N PHE A 685 5.24 20.64 29.37
CA PHE A 685 6.22 21.27 28.47
C PHE A 685 7.58 21.58 29.12
N SER A 686 7.88 21.02 30.30
CA SER A 686 9.17 21.27 30.97
C SER A 686 10.34 20.77 30.11
N GLY A 687 11.39 21.57 29.96
CA GLY A 687 12.55 21.28 29.12
C GLY A 687 12.34 21.50 27.60
N CYS A 688 11.18 21.99 27.16
CA CYS A 688 10.92 22.34 25.75
C CYS A 688 11.50 23.73 25.39
N THR A 689 12.83 23.84 25.36
CA THR A 689 13.55 25.12 25.25
C THR A 689 13.56 25.77 23.86
N SER A 690 13.25 25.02 22.81
CA SER A 690 13.32 25.51 21.41
C SER A 690 11.98 25.92 20.81
N VAL A 691 10.87 25.81 21.57
CA VAL A 691 9.53 26.08 21.06
C VAL A 691 9.36 27.54 20.70
N THR A 692 8.85 27.79 19.49
CA THR A 692 8.57 29.12 18.96
C THR A 692 7.07 29.45 18.94
N THR A 693 6.17 28.48 19.00
CA THR A 693 4.72 28.76 18.94
C THR A 693 3.87 27.74 19.69
N PHE A 694 2.83 28.24 20.38
CA PHE A 694 1.72 27.48 20.96
C PHE A 694 0.37 27.90 20.37
N ALA A 695 0.38 28.43 19.13
CA ALA A 695 -0.84 28.88 18.47
C ALA A 695 -1.90 27.77 18.44
N ASN A 696 -3.13 28.10 18.84
CA ASN A 696 -4.27 27.18 18.87
C ASN A 696 -4.05 25.87 19.66
N ALA A 697 -3.04 25.76 20.54
CA ALA A 697 -2.65 24.50 21.16
C ALA A 697 -3.79 23.83 21.94
N PHE A 698 -4.61 24.60 22.66
CA PHE A 698 -5.78 24.15 23.43
C PHE A 698 -7.10 24.76 22.90
N TYR A 699 -7.14 25.11 21.61
CA TYR A 699 -8.33 25.71 21.00
C TYR A 699 -9.57 24.82 21.18
N SER A 700 -10.68 25.39 21.65
CA SER A 700 -11.94 24.69 21.93
C SER A 700 -11.81 23.47 22.85
N CYS A 701 -10.86 23.49 23.80
CA CYS A 701 -10.84 22.55 24.94
C CYS A 701 -11.90 22.98 25.97
N SER A 702 -13.18 22.82 25.63
CA SER A 702 -14.31 23.42 26.36
C SER A 702 -14.46 22.96 27.81
N SER A 703 -13.96 21.77 28.16
CA SER A 703 -14.03 21.21 29.52
C SER A 703 -12.78 21.50 30.37
N LEU A 704 -11.77 22.21 29.82
CA LEU A 704 -10.49 22.41 30.48
C LEU A 704 -10.66 23.33 31.69
N THR A 705 -10.27 22.85 32.87
CA THR A 705 -10.48 23.58 34.14
C THR A 705 -9.27 24.39 34.58
N TYR A 706 -8.05 23.95 34.23
CA TYR A 706 -6.77 24.58 34.55
C TYR A 706 -5.83 24.51 33.35
N MET A 707 -4.92 25.48 33.23
CA MET A 707 -3.93 25.54 32.15
C MET A 707 -2.52 25.11 32.62
N PRO A 708 -1.65 24.60 31.73
CA PRO A 708 -0.30 24.16 32.09
C PRO A 708 0.70 25.31 32.22
N LEU A 709 1.91 25.02 32.71
CA LEU A 709 3.02 25.97 32.79
C LEU A 709 3.90 25.97 31.53
N PHE A 710 4.47 27.14 31.21
CA PHE A 710 5.36 27.35 30.05
C PHE A 710 6.76 27.84 30.47
N THR A 711 7.23 27.46 31.66
CA THR A 711 8.43 28.03 32.32
C THR A 711 9.67 28.06 31.41
N ASP A 712 10.02 26.92 30.80
CA ASP A 712 11.26 26.78 30.00
C ASP A 712 11.12 27.27 28.54
N CYS A 713 9.89 27.57 28.09
CA CYS A 713 9.58 27.89 26.69
C CYS A 713 9.87 29.36 26.34
N ASN A 714 11.12 29.79 26.49
CA ASN A 714 11.50 31.21 26.39
C ASN A 714 11.68 31.73 24.94
N LYS A 715 11.65 30.84 23.94
CA LYS A 715 11.72 31.19 22.51
C LYS A 715 10.36 31.42 21.84
N VAL A 716 9.26 31.31 22.59
CA VAL A 716 7.92 31.45 22.04
C VAL A 716 7.69 32.88 21.52
N THR A 717 7.20 32.97 20.29
CA THR A 717 6.83 34.22 19.62
C THR A 717 5.32 34.47 19.61
N THR A 718 4.49 33.46 19.81
CA THR A 718 3.03 33.66 19.86
C THR A 718 2.27 32.59 20.67
N PHE A 719 1.25 33.06 21.38
CA PHE A 719 0.21 32.26 22.05
C PHE A 719 -1.18 32.51 21.43
N SER A 720 -1.25 32.97 20.17
CA SER A 720 -2.51 33.33 19.53
C SER A 720 -3.53 32.19 19.59
N ARG A 721 -4.74 32.49 20.09
CA ARG A 721 -5.86 31.54 20.22
C ARG A 721 -5.52 30.27 21.02
N CYS A 722 -4.49 30.28 21.87
CA CYS A 722 -4.03 29.09 22.58
C CYS A 722 -5.16 28.46 23.43
N PHE A 723 -5.93 29.27 24.15
CA PHE A 723 -7.06 28.84 25.00
C PHE A 723 -8.41 29.38 24.51
N TYR A 724 -8.54 29.65 23.21
CA TYR A 724 -9.80 30.13 22.60
C TYR A 724 -10.95 29.15 22.89
N ARG A 725 -12.09 29.64 23.38
CA ARG A 725 -13.27 28.84 23.77
C ARG A 725 -12.99 27.71 24.78
N CYS A 726 -12.07 27.91 25.72
CA CYS A 726 -11.96 27.08 26.92
C CYS A 726 -13.05 27.46 27.93
N LEU A 727 -14.28 27.00 27.67
CA LEU A 727 -15.48 27.46 28.36
C LEU A 727 -15.45 27.27 29.89
N SER A 728 -14.82 26.17 30.36
CA SER A 728 -14.76 25.79 31.79
C SER A 728 -13.49 26.27 32.52
N LEU A 729 -12.66 27.08 31.87
CA LEU A 729 -11.41 27.58 32.48
C LEU A 729 -11.75 28.63 33.53
N LYS A 730 -11.46 28.34 34.81
CA LYS A 730 -11.89 29.19 35.94
C LYS A 730 -10.89 30.27 36.31
N GLU A 731 -9.60 29.96 36.19
CA GLU A 731 -8.50 30.84 36.53
C GLU A 731 -7.35 30.63 35.54
N VAL A 732 -6.59 31.71 35.32
CA VAL A 732 -5.31 31.64 34.60
C VAL A 732 -4.24 31.26 35.60
N THR A 733 -3.32 30.36 35.24
CA THR A 733 -2.24 29.95 36.14
C THR A 733 -1.31 31.14 36.43
N PRO A 734 -0.97 31.44 37.70
CA PRO A 734 -0.09 32.54 38.05
C PRO A 734 1.27 32.46 37.32
N TYR A 735 1.77 33.60 36.86
CA TYR A 735 3.06 33.72 36.15
C TYR A 735 3.19 32.89 34.86
N ALA A 736 2.09 32.36 34.30
CA ALA A 736 2.13 31.45 33.15
C ALA A 736 2.89 31.99 31.92
N PHE A 737 2.83 33.31 31.68
CA PHE A 737 3.52 33.96 30.57
C PHE A 737 4.62 34.93 31.00
N GLU A 738 5.02 34.89 32.28
CA GLU A 738 6.02 35.80 32.81
C GLU A 738 7.34 35.69 32.03
N ASN A 739 7.95 36.85 31.75
CA ASN A 739 9.23 37.02 31.07
C ASN A 739 9.32 36.37 29.67
N LYS A 740 8.18 36.14 29.00
CA LYS A 740 8.14 35.69 27.60
C LYS A 740 8.46 36.83 26.63
N LYS A 741 9.71 37.31 26.70
CA LYS A 741 10.23 38.51 26.02
C LYS A 741 10.14 38.48 24.50
N LEU A 742 10.06 37.30 23.89
CA LEU A 742 10.00 37.14 22.43
C LEU A 742 8.57 37.08 21.87
N VAL A 743 7.55 37.01 22.72
CA VAL A 743 6.15 36.97 22.27
C VAL A 743 5.79 38.28 21.59
N SER A 744 5.35 38.22 20.35
CA SER A 744 4.88 39.36 19.57
C SER A 744 3.38 39.60 19.73
N THR A 745 2.58 38.58 20.06
CA THR A 745 1.13 38.72 20.22
C THR A 745 0.50 37.68 21.14
N PHE A 746 -0.51 38.10 21.91
CA PHE A 746 -1.44 37.27 22.67
C PHE A 746 -2.87 37.32 22.08
N ALA A 747 -3.01 37.58 20.77
CA ALA A 747 -4.31 37.76 20.15
C ALA A 747 -5.27 36.57 20.40
N SER A 748 -6.48 36.86 20.87
CA SER A 748 -7.54 35.88 21.15
C SER A 748 -7.17 34.77 22.14
N VAL A 749 -6.14 34.95 22.98
CA VAL A 749 -5.61 33.87 23.83
C VAL A 749 -6.66 33.22 24.73
N PHE A 750 -7.53 34.00 25.38
CA PHE A 750 -8.61 33.53 26.27
C PHE A 750 -10.02 33.91 25.75
N GLN A 751 -10.15 34.23 24.47
CA GLN A 751 -11.45 34.64 23.90
C GLN A 751 -12.53 33.59 24.16
N SER A 752 -13.69 34.03 24.63
CA SER A 752 -14.85 33.21 25.00
C SER A 752 -14.60 32.20 26.15
N CYS A 753 -13.67 32.47 27.07
CA CYS A 753 -13.55 31.72 28.33
C CYS A 753 -14.62 32.21 29.34
N ILE A 754 -15.83 31.68 29.21
CA ILE A 754 -17.01 32.21 29.91
C ILE A 754 -16.98 32.00 31.44
N GLU A 755 -16.31 30.95 31.94
CA GLU A 755 -16.18 30.70 33.40
C GLU A 755 -14.94 31.36 34.03
N LEU A 756 -14.12 32.09 33.26
CA LEU A 756 -12.90 32.71 33.77
C LEU A 756 -13.25 33.84 34.73
N LYS A 757 -12.94 33.69 36.03
CA LYS A 757 -13.36 34.62 37.08
C LYS A 757 -12.35 35.73 37.35
N THR A 758 -11.06 35.40 37.36
CA THR A 758 -9.99 36.32 37.76
C THR A 758 -8.75 36.09 36.92
N VAL A 759 -8.01 37.16 36.66
CA VAL A 759 -6.67 37.09 36.08
C VAL A 759 -5.64 37.41 37.17
N PRO A 760 -4.70 36.52 37.49
CA PRO A 760 -3.75 36.69 38.57
C PRO A 760 -2.72 37.79 38.27
N ASN A 761 -2.07 38.25 39.33
CA ASN A 761 -1.04 39.29 39.27
C ASN A 761 0.13 38.87 38.38
N GLY A 762 0.68 39.83 37.63
CA GLY A 762 1.88 39.65 36.82
C GLY A 762 1.81 38.59 35.70
N VAL A 763 0.62 38.17 35.27
CA VAL A 763 0.46 37.08 34.28
C VAL A 763 1.22 37.30 32.97
N PHE A 764 1.33 38.55 32.49
CA PHE A 764 2.08 38.92 31.28
C PHE A 764 3.33 39.77 31.61
N ASN A 765 3.81 39.73 32.86
CA ASN A 765 4.91 40.59 33.29
C ASN A 765 6.16 40.35 32.44
N GLY A 766 6.79 41.43 31.97
CA GLY A 766 8.04 41.37 31.20
C GLY A 766 7.89 40.88 29.76
N CYS A 767 6.66 40.78 29.21
CA CYS A 767 6.41 40.50 27.78
C CYS A 767 6.73 41.71 26.88
N SER A 768 7.98 42.15 26.88
CA SER A 768 8.41 43.45 26.32
C SER A 768 8.33 43.59 24.79
N ASN A 769 8.29 42.48 24.03
CA ASN A 769 8.10 42.53 22.57
C ASN A 769 6.64 42.39 22.12
N ASN A 770 5.70 42.21 23.04
CA ASN A 770 4.29 42.05 22.67
C ASN A 770 3.76 43.35 22.06
N THR A 771 3.21 43.27 20.85
CA THR A 771 2.62 44.41 20.14
C THR A 771 1.10 44.42 20.20
N SER A 772 0.46 43.29 20.50
CA SER A 772 -1.00 43.17 20.43
C SER A 772 -1.62 42.21 21.44
N PHE A 773 -2.66 42.67 22.12
CA PHE A 773 -3.59 41.88 22.95
C PHE A 773 -5.00 41.81 22.32
N GLN A 774 -5.10 41.95 21.00
CA GLN A 774 -6.39 41.96 20.30
C GLN A 774 -7.29 40.78 20.71
N TYR A 775 -8.54 41.03 21.10
CA TYR A 775 -9.50 40.01 21.53
C TYR A 775 -9.07 39.11 22.71
N ALA A 776 -7.99 39.42 23.44
CA ALA A 776 -7.38 38.47 24.36
C ALA A 776 -8.36 37.91 25.41
N PHE A 777 -9.30 38.72 25.90
CA PHE A 777 -10.34 38.33 26.86
C PHE A 777 -11.75 38.59 26.33
N GLN A 778 -11.95 38.77 25.02
CA GLN A 778 -13.28 39.06 24.46
C GLN A 778 -14.27 37.95 24.84
N GLY A 779 -15.44 38.32 25.35
CA GLY A 779 -16.52 37.40 25.71
C GLY A 779 -16.25 36.57 26.97
N CYS A 780 -15.28 36.95 27.81
CA CYS A 780 -15.11 36.36 29.15
C CYS A 780 -16.19 36.89 30.09
N THR A 781 -17.42 36.43 29.91
CA THR A 781 -18.61 36.94 30.60
C THR A 781 -18.59 36.72 32.11
N GLY A 782 -17.82 35.75 32.62
CA GLY A 782 -17.62 35.48 34.05
C GLY A 782 -16.51 36.28 34.74
N LEU A 783 -15.79 37.15 34.01
CA LEU A 783 -14.61 37.86 34.53
C LEU A 783 -15.02 38.97 35.52
N LEU A 784 -14.69 38.78 36.80
CA LEU A 784 -15.09 39.66 37.91
C LEU A 784 -14.07 40.77 38.18
N SER A 785 -12.77 40.45 38.14
CA SER A 785 -11.71 41.38 38.52
C SER A 785 -10.41 41.16 37.76
N LEU A 786 -9.65 42.24 37.61
CA LEU A 786 -8.33 42.29 36.96
C LEU A 786 -7.27 42.72 37.97
N SER A 787 -6.03 42.24 37.80
CA SER A 787 -4.88 42.82 38.50
C SER A 787 -4.35 44.05 37.76
N GLY A 788 -3.97 45.09 38.51
CA GLY A 788 -3.39 46.31 37.96
C GLY A 788 -1.97 46.15 37.40
N ASP A 789 -1.24 45.11 37.83
CA ASP A 789 0.14 44.80 37.39
C ASP A 789 0.19 43.76 36.26
N MET A 790 -0.96 43.30 35.74
CA MET A 790 -1.00 42.17 34.82
C MET A 790 -0.24 42.37 33.50
N PHE A 791 -0.04 43.64 33.10
CA PHE A 791 0.67 44.06 31.89
C PHE A 791 2.02 44.74 32.18
N GLU A 792 2.56 44.59 33.39
CA GLU A 792 3.82 45.25 33.77
C GLU A 792 4.95 44.89 32.79
N GLY A 793 5.69 45.88 32.31
CA GLY A 793 6.79 45.68 31.35
C GLY A 793 6.38 45.39 29.90
N CYS A 794 5.09 45.42 29.55
CA CYS A 794 4.59 45.31 28.16
C CYS A 794 4.72 46.63 27.36
N THR A 795 5.95 47.10 27.14
CA THR A 795 6.22 48.46 26.63
C THR A 795 5.94 48.70 25.14
N LYS A 796 5.80 47.66 24.32
CA LYS A 796 5.62 47.76 22.85
C LYS A 796 4.18 47.55 22.36
N VAL A 797 3.22 47.42 23.28
CA VAL A 797 1.81 47.20 22.91
C VAL A 797 1.28 48.40 22.14
N SER A 798 0.79 48.15 20.93
CA SER A 798 0.19 49.16 20.05
C SER A 798 -1.30 48.89 19.75
N ASP A 799 -1.78 47.67 19.99
CA ASP A 799 -3.12 47.23 19.60
C ASP A 799 -3.82 46.45 20.73
N ILE A 800 -4.95 46.99 21.20
CA ILE A 800 -5.79 46.40 22.26
C ILE A 800 -7.28 46.33 21.87
N GLN A 801 -7.57 46.21 20.56
CA GLN A 801 -8.96 46.15 20.11
C GLN A 801 -9.68 44.95 20.73
N TYR A 802 -10.92 45.19 21.17
CA TYR A 802 -11.81 44.19 21.77
C TYR A 802 -11.20 43.44 22.96
N LEU A 803 -10.20 44.01 23.64
CA LEU A 803 -9.44 43.34 24.70
C LEU A 803 -10.34 42.67 25.74
N PHE A 804 -11.30 43.43 26.29
CA PHE A 804 -12.28 43.00 27.28
C PHE A 804 -13.73 43.15 26.77
N ASP A 805 -13.92 43.24 25.45
CA ASP A 805 -15.27 43.38 24.87
C ASP A 805 -16.17 42.21 25.28
N GLY A 806 -17.37 42.49 25.79
CA GLY A 806 -18.30 41.47 26.29
C GLY A 806 -17.95 40.86 27.65
N CYS A 807 -17.00 41.44 28.42
CA CYS A 807 -16.77 41.06 29.82
C CYS A 807 -17.88 41.60 30.73
N SER A 808 -19.08 41.04 30.61
CA SER A 808 -20.30 41.57 31.22
C SER A 808 -20.33 41.54 32.75
N ALA A 809 -19.55 40.70 33.42
CA ALA A 809 -19.45 40.64 34.88
C ALA A 809 -18.38 41.59 35.49
N LEU A 810 -17.60 42.27 34.66
CA LEU A 810 -16.51 43.14 35.13
C LEU A 810 -17.07 44.42 35.75
N SER A 811 -16.93 44.58 37.07
CA SER A 811 -17.55 45.69 37.82
C SER A 811 -16.66 46.92 38.01
N SER A 812 -15.34 46.74 37.98
CA SER A 812 -14.36 47.81 38.26
C SER A 812 -13.04 47.57 37.55
N LEU A 813 -12.29 48.64 37.26
CA LEU A 813 -10.97 48.59 36.64
C LEU A 813 -9.89 49.12 37.60
N PRO A 814 -8.67 48.55 37.63
CA PRO A 814 -7.55 49.10 38.38
C PRO A 814 -6.95 50.33 37.67
N SER A 815 -6.53 51.35 38.43
CA SER A 815 -6.02 52.62 37.88
C SER A 815 -4.71 52.50 37.11
N ASN A 816 -3.90 51.49 37.43
CA ASN A 816 -2.59 51.24 36.83
C ASN A 816 -2.61 50.25 35.66
N LEU A 817 -3.79 49.79 35.21
CA LEU A 817 -3.94 48.73 34.20
C LEU A 817 -3.11 48.95 32.93
N PHE A 818 -3.06 50.18 32.43
CA PHE A 818 -2.38 50.53 31.18
C PHE A 818 -1.08 51.33 31.37
N ASN A 819 -0.54 51.41 32.59
CA ASN A 819 0.66 52.20 32.89
C ASN A 819 1.90 51.78 32.09
N SER A 820 2.01 50.49 31.75
CA SER A 820 3.14 49.97 30.98
C SER A 820 3.00 50.14 29.47
N PHE A 821 1.86 50.62 28.97
CA PHE A 821 1.66 50.85 27.54
C PHE A 821 2.24 52.20 27.11
N THR A 822 3.55 52.35 27.29
CA THR A 822 4.31 53.57 26.93
C THR A 822 4.58 53.68 25.42
N GLY A 823 4.34 52.61 24.67
CA GLY A 823 4.37 52.61 23.21
C GLY A 823 3.24 53.44 22.60
N ALA A 824 3.30 53.68 21.28
CA ALA A 824 2.20 54.35 20.58
C ALA A 824 1.02 53.38 20.39
N ILE A 825 0.10 53.33 21.36
CA ILE A 825 -1.21 52.65 21.19
C ILE A 825 -1.94 53.34 20.03
N SER A 826 -2.12 52.64 18.92
CA SER A 826 -2.79 53.17 17.74
C SER A 826 -4.27 52.78 17.68
N SER A 827 -4.67 51.70 18.35
CA SER A 827 -6.03 51.16 18.26
C SER A 827 -6.57 50.64 19.58
N VAL A 828 -7.72 51.18 19.99
CA VAL A 828 -8.45 50.84 21.23
C VAL A 828 -9.92 50.49 20.97
N VAL A 829 -10.25 50.10 19.73
CA VAL A 829 -11.62 49.86 19.28
C VAL A 829 -12.32 48.87 20.21
N SER A 830 -13.43 49.29 20.81
CA SER A 830 -14.24 48.45 21.71
C SER A 830 -13.46 47.74 22.82
N ALA A 831 -12.35 48.32 23.32
CA ALA A 831 -11.51 47.65 24.32
C ALA A 831 -12.30 47.20 25.59
N PHE A 832 -13.36 47.91 25.96
CA PHE A 832 -14.29 47.58 27.04
C PHE A 832 -15.75 47.63 26.56
N GLY A 833 -16.02 47.30 25.29
CA GLY A 833 -17.37 47.24 24.77
C GLY A 833 -18.21 46.21 25.54
N SER A 834 -19.52 46.44 25.66
CA SER A 834 -20.49 45.56 26.31
C SER A 834 -20.11 45.11 27.73
N CYS A 835 -19.32 45.90 28.46
CA CYS A 835 -18.98 45.67 29.87
C CYS A 835 -20.15 46.15 30.76
N THR A 836 -21.26 45.42 30.74
CA THR A 836 -22.53 45.89 31.31
C THR A 836 -22.53 46.05 32.83
N SER A 837 -21.61 45.42 33.59
CA SER A 837 -21.53 45.61 35.05
C SER A 837 -20.61 46.75 35.49
N LEU A 838 -19.87 47.37 34.57
CA LEU A 838 -18.91 48.43 34.89
C LEU A 838 -19.65 49.71 35.31
N THR A 839 -19.41 50.20 36.54
CA THR A 839 -20.15 51.35 37.09
C THR A 839 -19.42 52.69 37.03
N GLU A 840 -18.09 52.66 37.15
CA GLU A 840 -17.23 53.84 37.17
C GLU A 840 -15.85 53.51 36.56
N LEU A 841 -15.11 54.55 36.15
CA LEU A 841 -13.74 54.42 35.65
C LEU A 841 -12.74 55.03 36.65
N PRO A 842 -11.58 54.39 36.87
CA PRO A 842 -10.57 54.91 37.78
C PRO A 842 -9.87 56.16 37.21
N LYS A 843 -9.51 57.08 38.10
CA LYS A 843 -8.71 58.26 37.75
C LYS A 843 -7.34 57.83 37.23
N GLY A 844 -6.89 58.46 36.14
CA GLY A 844 -5.56 58.24 35.57
C GLY A 844 -5.40 57.02 34.66
N LEU A 845 -6.50 56.31 34.33
CA LEU A 845 -6.48 55.08 33.52
C LEU A 845 -5.70 55.22 32.18
N PHE A 846 -5.75 56.41 31.56
CA PHE A 846 -5.14 56.70 30.25
C PHE A 846 -4.00 57.71 30.31
N ASP A 847 -3.48 58.06 31.49
CA ASP A 847 -2.47 59.13 31.65
C ASP A 847 -1.18 58.84 30.85
N ASN A 848 -0.83 57.56 30.68
CA ASN A 848 0.35 57.11 29.93
C ASN A 848 0.05 56.79 28.46
N CYS A 849 -1.19 56.89 28.00
CA CYS A 849 -1.63 56.48 26.67
C CYS A 849 -1.60 57.64 25.65
N ALA A 850 -0.55 58.47 25.64
CA ALA A 850 -0.44 59.65 24.79
C ALA A 850 -0.41 59.36 23.27
N GLY A 851 -0.23 58.08 22.89
CA GLY A 851 -0.21 57.60 21.52
C GLY A 851 -1.57 57.47 20.83
N ILE A 852 -2.68 57.42 21.58
CA ILE A 852 -4.02 57.13 21.03
C ILE A 852 -4.45 58.21 20.04
N THR A 853 -4.82 57.78 18.83
CA THR A 853 -5.29 58.67 17.74
C THR A 853 -6.81 58.66 17.59
N ALA A 854 -7.47 57.55 17.91
CA ALA A 854 -8.92 57.43 17.79
C ALA A 854 -9.51 56.64 18.97
N LEU A 855 -10.61 57.14 19.52
CA LEU A 855 -11.46 56.42 20.47
C LEU A 855 -12.71 55.95 19.73
N THR A 856 -12.80 54.66 19.42
CA THR A 856 -13.93 54.10 18.67
C THR A 856 -14.65 53.05 19.50
N SER A 857 -15.92 53.29 19.85
CA SER A 857 -16.81 52.35 20.54
C SER A 857 -16.26 51.77 21.85
N MET A 858 -15.31 52.47 22.50
CA MET A 858 -14.47 51.90 23.55
C MET A 858 -15.26 51.30 24.72
N PHE A 859 -16.32 51.97 25.17
CA PHE A 859 -17.22 51.53 26.23
C PHE A 859 -18.65 51.33 25.72
N LEU A 860 -18.85 51.16 24.40
CA LEU A 860 -20.15 50.97 23.76
C LEU A 860 -21.00 49.92 24.52
N LEU A 861 -22.28 50.21 24.78
CA LEU A 861 -23.22 49.31 25.48
C LEU A 861 -22.85 48.98 26.94
N SER A 862 -21.93 49.73 27.58
CA SER A 862 -21.65 49.62 29.02
C SER A 862 -22.76 50.30 29.83
N SER A 863 -23.92 49.65 29.85
CA SER A 863 -25.19 50.22 30.31
C SER A 863 -25.30 50.56 31.79
N ASN A 864 -24.35 50.18 32.64
CA ASN A 864 -24.30 50.63 34.05
C ASN A 864 -23.20 51.66 34.34
N LEU A 865 -22.44 52.10 33.33
CA LEU A 865 -21.39 53.10 33.51
C LEU A 865 -22.02 54.47 33.76
N ARG A 866 -21.93 54.96 35.00
CA ARG A 866 -22.67 56.16 35.49
C ARG A 866 -21.86 57.44 35.52
N ALA A 867 -20.58 57.33 35.88
CA ALA A 867 -19.71 58.47 36.13
C ALA A 867 -18.35 58.32 35.44
N LEU A 868 -17.80 59.46 35.02
CA LEU A 868 -16.47 59.57 34.44
C LEU A 868 -15.54 60.32 35.42
N PRO A 869 -14.26 59.95 35.53
CA PRO A 869 -13.31 60.67 36.35
C PRO A 869 -12.82 61.95 35.66
N ASP A 870 -12.41 62.94 36.46
CA ASP A 870 -11.82 64.19 35.98
C ASP A 870 -10.62 63.93 35.05
N GLY A 871 -10.64 64.59 33.90
CA GLY A 871 -9.51 64.61 32.97
C GLY A 871 -9.24 63.29 32.27
N LEU A 872 -10.25 62.42 32.10
CA LEU A 872 -10.11 61.04 31.59
C LEU A 872 -9.21 60.91 30.35
N PHE A 873 -9.30 61.83 29.37
CA PHE A 873 -8.49 61.79 28.15
C PHE A 873 -7.49 62.95 28.03
N LYS A 874 -7.25 63.73 29.09
CA LYS A 874 -6.47 64.98 29.02
C LYS A 874 -5.02 64.83 28.55
N HIS A 875 -4.46 63.63 28.68
CA HIS A 875 -3.10 63.29 28.27
C HIS A 875 -3.02 62.67 26.86
N CYS A 876 -4.16 62.35 26.23
CA CYS A 876 -4.26 61.77 24.89
C CYS A 876 -4.20 62.87 23.80
N LYS A 877 -3.06 63.57 23.72
CA LYS A 877 -2.88 64.77 22.86
C LYS A 877 -2.94 64.48 21.35
N LYS A 878 -2.81 63.22 20.94
CA LYS A 878 -2.84 62.79 19.54
C LYS A 878 -4.23 62.41 19.02
N LEU A 879 -5.28 62.53 19.84
CA LEU A 879 -6.64 62.21 19.43
C LEU A 879 -7.12 63.10 18.28
N THR A 880 -7.56 62.47 17.20
CA THR A 880 -8.21 63.11 16.04
C THR A 880 -9.69 62.77 15.96
N THR A 881 -10.11 61.64 16.52
CA THR A 881 -11.45 61.09 16.36
C THR A 881 -11.99 60.51 17.66
N VAL A 882 -13.22 60.87 18.01
CA VAL A 882 -14.00 60.35 19.13
C VAL A 882 -15.32 59.85 18.56
N SER A 883 -15.47 58.53 18.42
CA SER A 883 -16.61 57.90 17.77
C SER A 883 -17.26 56.85 18.68
N GLY A 884 -18.50 57.05 19.13
CA GLY A 884 -19.26 56.05 19.88
C GLY A 884 -18.68 55.64 21.24
N VAL A 885 -17.76 56.42 21.82
CA VAL A 885 -16.97 56.04 23.02
C VAL A 885 -17.85 55.60 24.18
N PHE A 886 -18.89 56.37 24.49
CA PHE A 886 -19.86 56.08 25.56
C PHE A 886 -21.27 55.85 24.99
N ALA A 887 -21.38 55.39 23.74
CA ALA A 887 -22.68 55.14 23.14
C ALA A 887 -23.44 54.05 23.91
N ASN A 888 -24.72 54.31 24.20
CA ASN A 888 -25.61 53.45 24.98
C ASN A 888 -25.09 53.11 26.40
N CYS A 889 -24.43 54.07 27.06
CA CYS A 889 -24.04 54.01 28.48
C CYS A 889 -25.07 54.73 29.39
N ASP A 890 -24.95 54.59 30.71
CA ASP A 890 -25.78 55.31 31.71
C ASP A 890 -25.09 56.58 32.25
N ILE A 891 -24.31 57.28 31.41
CA ILE A 891 -23.55 58.47 31.85
C ILE A 891 -24.53 59.54 32.35
N ARG A 892 -24.35 59.99 33.61
CA ARG A 892 -25.24 60.98 34.25
C ARG A 892 -24.64 62.38 34.29
N GLU A 893 -23.32 62.46 34.37
CA GLU A 893 -22.55 63.69 34.43
C GLU A 893 -21.25 63.54 33.63
N ILE A 894 -20.87 64.62 32.93
CA ILE A 894 -19.62 64.69 32.15
C ILE A 894 -18.70 65.70 32.83
N PRO A 895 -17.50 65.31 33.30
CA PRO A 895 -16.51 66.25 33.79
C PRO A 895 -16.09 67.24 32.69
N VAL A 896 -15.97 68.51 33.07
CA VAL A 896 -15.64 69.61 32.13
C VAL A 896 -14.30 69.40 31.42
N ASP A 897 -13.36 68.70 32.04
CA ASP A 897 -12.00 68.48 31.55
C ASP A 897 -11.83 67.13 30.82
N THR A 898 -12.92 66.41 30.52
CA THR A 898 -12.90 65.09 29.84
C THR A 898 -12.05 65.08 28.58
N PHE A 899 -12.17 66.11 27.73
CA PHE A 899 -11.42 66.27 26.47
C PHE A 899 -10.42 67.45 26.49
N ALA A 900 -10.05 67.94 27.68
CA ALA A 900 -9.12 69.05 27.84
C ALA A 900 -7.76 68.74 27.18
N ASN A 901 -7.10 69.76 26.63
CA ASN A 901 -5.81 69.63 25.91
C ASN A 901 -5.80 68.72 24.66
N CYS A 902 -6.92 68.14 24.22
CA CYS A 902 -7.01 67.32 23.01
C CYS A 902 -7.29 68.20 21.77
N THR A 903 -6.35 69.07 21.43
CA THR A 903 -6.54 70.12 20.39
C THR A 903 -6.66 69.56 18.97
N LEU A 904 -6.24 68.31 18.73
CA LEU A 904 -6.24 67.68 17.40
C LEU A 904 -7.57 67.00 17.02
N ILE A 905 -8.54 66.91 17.95
CA ILE A 905 -9.81 66.25 17.67
C ILE A 905 -10.55 67.03 16.57
N ALA A 906 -10.83 66.36 15.47
CA ALA A 906 -11.60 66.87 14.34
C ALA A 906 -13.02 66.27 14.29
N TYR A 907 -13.21 65.07 14.84
CA TYR A 907 -14.47 64.33 14.74
C TYR A 907 -15.00 63.92 16.11
N PHE A 908 -16.17 64.45 16.48
CA PHE A 908 -17.01 63.94 17.57
C PHE A 908 -18.26 63.31 16.95
N ASP A 909 -18.30 61.99 16.91
CA ASP A 909 -19.40 61.24 16.31
C ASP A 909 -20.02 60.30 17.35
N SER A 910 -21.29 60.49 17.70
CA SER A 910 -22.01 59.60 18.65
C SER A 910 -21.34 59.41 20.02
N ALA A 911 -20.53 60.36 20.49
CA ALA A 911 -19.70 60.17 21.69
C ALA A 911 -20.51 59.79 22.95
N PHE A 912 -21.69 60.38 23.15
CA PHE A 912 -22.62 60.13 24.25
C PHE A 912 -24.02 59.72 23.76
N ASN A 913 -24.11 59.19 22.53
CA ASN A 913 -25.38 58.76 21.94
C ASN A 913 -26.08 57.74 22.86
N GLY A 914 -27.38 57.90 23.11
CA GLY A 914 -28.16 56.95 23.91
C GLY A 914 -27.94 57.05 25.42
N CYS A 915 -27.19 58.04 25.92
CA CYS A 915 -27.04 58.31 27.35
C CYS A 915 -28.31 58.98 27.92
N ARG A 916 -29.37 58.19 28.09
CA ARG A 916 -30.73 58.69 28.41
C ARG A 916 -30.86 59.40 29.76
N ASN A 917 -29.95 59.16 30.72
CA ASN A 917 -29.96 59.81 32.03
C ASN A 917 -28.97 60.97 32.15
N LEU A 918 -28.33 61.38 31.05
CA LEU A 918 -27.48 62.58 31.01
C LEU A 918 -28.36 63.83 31.02
N MET A 919 -28.43 64.55 32.14
CA MET A 919 -29.36 65.69 32.31
C MET A 919 -28.78 67.05 31.91
N GLY A 920 -27.45 67.20 31.90
CA GLY A 920 -26.78 68.48 31.67
C GLY A 920 -25.45 68.33 30.94
N ILE A 921 -25.02 69.41 30.31
CA ILE A 921 -23.76 69.50 29.54
C ILE A 921 -22.93 70.64 30.14
N PRO A 922 -21.63 70.42 30.46
CA PRO A 922 -20.74 71.51 30.86
C PRO A 922 -20.54 72.51 29.72
N GLU A 923 -20.62 73.81 30.02
CA GLU A 923 -20.42 74.88 29.03
C GLU A 923 -19.04 74.84 28.37
N ASP A 924 -18.03 74.38 29.11
CA ASP A 924 -16.63 74.41 28.71
C ASP A 924 -16.12 73.11 28.07
N LEU A 925 -17.00 72.13 27.83
CA LEU A 925 -16.61 70.76 27.47
C LEU A 925 -15.72 70.65 26.23
N PHE A 926 -15.97 71.48 25.20
CA PHE A 926 -15.24 71.43 23.92
C PHE A 926 -14.29 72.61 23.67
N LYS A 927 -14.04 73.46 24.69
CA LYS A 927 -13.33 74.75 24.52
C LYS A 927 -11.91 74.63 23.98
N ASP A 928 -11.24 73.50 24.24
CA ASP A 928 -9.85 73.24 23.82
C ASP A 928 -9.79 72.53 22.45
N ASN A 929 -10.92 72.01 21.93
CA ASN A 929 -10.97 71.23 20.69
C ASN A 929 -11.09 72.17 19.47
N ILE A 930 -10.14 73.09 19.33
CA ILE A 930 -10.13 74.15 18.31
C ILE A 930 -10.16 73.64 16.86
N ASN A 931 -9.82 72.37 16.63
CA ASN A 931 -9.84 71.73 15.32
C ASN A 931 -11.10 70.90 15.04
N ALA A 932 -12.08 70.89 15.94
CA ALA A 932 -13.31 70.13 15.75
C ALA A 932 -14.07 70.61 14.48
N ILE A 933 -14.37 69.68 13.59
CA ILE A 933 -15.08 69.89 12.32
C ILE A 933 -16.52 69.36 12.40
N THR A 934 -16.71 68.22 13.07
CA THR A 934 -18.03 67.58 13.21
C THR A 934 -18.35 67.27 14.67
N PHE A 935 -19.62 67.51 15.00
CA PHE A 935 -20.32 67.09 16.21
C PHE A 935 -21.56 66.31 15.79
N SER A 936 -21.38 65.20 15.07
CA SER A 936 -22.51 64.42 14.58
C SER A 936 -23.02 63.47 15.66
N SER A 937 -24.33 63.48 15.88
CA SER A 937 -25.01 62.57 16.81
C SER A 937 -24.47 62.54 18.26
N VAL A 938 -23.72 63.57 18.68
CA VAL A 938 -22.91 63.53 19.92
C VAL A 938 -23.75 63.28 21.16
N PHE A 939 -24.90 63.94 21.26
CA PHE A 939 -25.87 63.84 22.36
C PHE A 939 -27.23 63.34 21.88
N THR A 940 -27.28 62.58 20.77
CA THR A 940 -28.54 61.98 20.29
C THR A 940 -29.11 61.02 21.33
N GLU A 941 -30.44 60.97 21.47
CA GLU A 941 -31.13 60.07 22.41
C GLU A 941 -30.67 60.25 23.88
N THR A 942 -30.41 61.49 24.31
CA THR A 942 -30.04 61.83 25.69
C THR A 942 -31.18 62.51 26.47
N GLY A 943 -31.07 62.53 27.80
CA GLY A 943 -32.04 63.16 28.71
C GLY A 943 -31.73 64.63 29.04
N ILE A 944 -30.97 65.32 28.18
CA ILE A 944 -30.48 66.67 28.46
C ILE A 944 -31.65 67.64 28.56
N THR A 945 -31.60 68.55 29.54
CA THR A 945 -32.65 69.55 29.78
C THR A 945 -32.28 70.95 29.30
N TYR A 946 -30.97 71.24 29.28
CA TYR A 946 -30.42 72.55 28.90
C TYR A 946 -29.13 72.41 28.08
N ILE A 947 -29.00 73.21 27.02
CA ILE A 947 -27.77 73.36 26.23
C ILE A 947 -27.16 74.74 26.52
N PRO A 948 -25.95 74.84 27.09
CA PRO A 948 -25.28 76.12 27.35
C PRO A 948 -24.96 76.91 26.08
N SER A 949 -25.04 78.25 26.13
CA SER A 949 -24.70 79.12 25.00
C SER A 949 -23.22 79.01 24.59
N GLY A 950 -22.32 78.80 25.56
CA GLY A 950 -20.88 78.71 25.33
C GLY A 950 -20.36 77.34 24.90
N LEU A 951 -21.22 76.32 24.71
CA LEU A 951 -20.80 74.93 24.48
C LEU A 951 -19.80 74.75 23.32
N PHE A 952 -19.98 75.49 22.23
CA PHE A 952 -19.14 75.41 21.03
C PHE A 952 -18.18 76.59 20.86
N ARG A 953 -17.91 77.34 21.94
CA ARG A 953 -16.98 78.47 21.87
C ARG A 953 -15.58 77.97 21.51
N ASN A 954 -14.87 78.76 20.70
CA ASN A 954 -13.57 78.41 20.12
C ASN A 954 -13.58 77.25 19.10
N ASN A 955 -14.73 76.70 18.70
CA ASN A 955 -14.81 75.68 17.64
C ASN A 955 -15.10 76.31 16.26
N ALA A 956 -14.24 77.25 15.85
CA ALA A 956 -14.44 78.02 14.60
C ALA A 956 -14.48 77.16 13.33
N LYS A 957 -13.91 75.94 13.36
CA LYS A 957 -13.90 75.00 12.23
C LYS A 957 -15.10 74.06 12.18
N ALA A 958 -16.00 74.11 13.16
CA ALA A 958 -17.14 73.20 13.22
C ALA A 958 -18.14 73.52 12.10
N THR A 959 -18.37 72.57 11.22
CA THR A 959 -19.24 72.69 10.03
C THR A 959 -20.47 71.78 10.13
N ASN A 960 -20.35 70.63 10.81
CA ASN A 960 -21.40 69.61 10.83
C ASN A 960 -21.93 69.36 12.25
N PHE A 961 -23.22 69.61 12.46
CA PHE A 961 -23.95 69.34 13.71
C PHE A 961 -25.15 68.41 13.48
N SER A 962 -25.06 67.56 12.44
CA SER A 962 -26.14 66.66 12.07
C SER A 962 -26.45 65.70 13.22
N TYR A 963 -27.72 65.65 13.64
CA TYR A 963 -28.25 64.84 14.74
C TYR A 963 -27.71 65.18 16.14
N ALA A 964 -26.90 66.24 16.31
CA ALA A 964 -26.15 66.51 17.55
C ALA A 964 -26.99 66.40 18.83
N PHE A 965 -28.24 66.88 18.81
CA PHE A 965 -29.22 66.84 19.92
C PHE A 965 -30.56 66.22 19.48
N SER A 966 -30.51 65.31 18.51
CA SER A 966 -31.70 64.63 17.99
C SER A 966 -32.31 63.69 19.03
N SER A 967 -33.64 63.57 19.03
CA SER A 967 -34.40 62.68 19.92
C SER A 967 -34.09 62.90 21.40
N CYS A 968 -33.96 64.16 21.82
CA CYS A 968 -33.80 64.57 23.22
C CYS A 968 -35.15 65.08 23.76
N PRO A 969 -36.04 64.20 24.26
CA PRO A 969 -37.43 64.56 24.59
C PRO A 969 -37.55 65.53 25.77
N ASP A 970 -36.54 65.56 26.65
CA ASP A 970 -36.52 66.38 27.86
C ASP A 970 -35.84 67.75 27.70
N LEU A 971 -35.36 68.07 26.50
CA LEU A 971 -34.71 69.33 26.20
C LEU A 971 -35.72 70.49 26.29
N VAL A 972 -35.54 71.39 27.27
CA VAL A 972 -36.42 72.54 27.50
C VAL A 972 -35.83 73.83 26.92
N LYS A 973 -34.53 74.06 27.14
CA LYS A 973 -33.89 75.33 26.82
C LYS A 973 -32.56 75.15 26.10
N VAL A 974 -32.34 75.96 25.08
CA VAL A 974 -31.08 76.15 24.36
C VAL A 974 -30.59 77.58 24.58
N GLY A 975 -29.31 77.73 24.90
CA GLY A 975 -28.66 79.01 25.13
C GLY A 975 -28.55 79.88 23.87
N ASP A 976 -28.56 81.19 24.09
CA ASP A 976 -28.58 82.17 23.02
C ASP A 976 -27.30 82.14 22.18
N GLY A 977 -27.44 82.20 20.86
CA GLY A 977 -26.30 82.22 19.94
C GLY A 977 -25.43 80.97 19.97
N LEU A 978 -25.99 79.78 20.24
CA LEU A 978 -25.24 78.51 20.37
C LEU A 978 -24.22 78.25 19.25
N PHE A 979 -24.54 78.62 18.02
CA PHE A 979 -23.67 78.41 16.85
C PHE A 979 -22.80 79.61 16.49
N ASN A 980 -22.79 80.66 17.31
CA ASN A 980 -22.02 81.88 17.02
C ASN A 980 -20.52 81.59 17.06
N GLY A 981 -19.81 82.15 16.08
CA GLY A 981 -18.36 81.93 15.94
C GLY A 981 -17.98 80.55 15.40
N THR A 982 -18.93 79.70 15.00
CA THR A 982 -18.69 78.45 14.27
C THR A 982 -18.81 78.66 12.75
N SER A 983 -18.32 77.71 11.96
CA SER A 983 -18.48 77.69 10.48
C SER A 983 -19.61 76.76 10.04
N VAL A 984 -20.69 76.67 10.82
CA VAL A 984 -21.76 75.69 10.61
C VAL A 984 -22.33 75.72 9.18
N THR A 985 -22.41 74.56 8.54
CA THR A 985 -22.99 74.36 7.21
C THR A 985 -24.15 73.36 7.22
N LEU A 986 -24.09 72.34 8.09
CA LEU A 986 -25.06 71.24 8.20
C LEU A 986 -25.71 71.19 9.58
N LEU A 987 -27.03 71.38 9.62
CA LEU A 987 -27.90 71.27 10.80
C LEU A 987 -29.03 70.25 10.56
N ILE A 988 -28.68 69.09 10.03
CA ILE A 988 -29.64 68.04 9.67
C ILE A 988 -30.16 67.39 10.96
N GLN A 989 -31.48 67.41 11.19
CA GLN A 989 -32.11 66.77 12.36
C GLN A 989 -31.53 67.17 13.72
N THR A 990 -30.86 68.32 13.83
CA THR A 990 -30.08 68.71 15.01
C THR A 990 -30.92 68.76 16.30
N PHE A 991 -32.17 69.24 16.24
CA PHE A 991 -33.12 69.29 17.35
C PHE A 991 -34.42 68.50 17.07
N ARG A 992 -34.34 67.50 16.19
CA ARG A 992 -35.51 66.69 15.84
C ARG A 992 -36.05 66.00 17.09
N ALA A 993 -37.37 65.96 17.26
CA ALA A 993 -38.06 65.34 18.41
C ALA A 993 -37.62 65.90 19.79
N ALA A 994 -37.27 67.18 19.84
CA ALA A 994 -37.12 67.95 21.08
C ALA A 994 -38.49 68.49 21.52
N ASN A 995 -39.36 67.59 22.00
CA ASN A 995 -40.78 67.88 22.19
C ASN A 995 -41.09 68.98 23.23
N LYS A 996 -40.18 69.18 24.20
CA LYS A 996 -40.33 70.16 25.30
C LYS A 996 -39.58 71.47 25.06
N LEU A 997 -38.95 71.65 23.90
CA LEU A 997 -38.10 72.80 23.62
C LEU A 997 -38.95 74.08 23.49
N ASP A 998 -38.84 74.99 24.46
CA ASP A 998 -39.57 76.29 24.55
C ASP A 998 -38.64 77.50 24.32
N SER A 999 -37.41 77.27 23.86
CA SER A 999 -36.52 78.37 23.48
C SER A 999 -37.02 79.09 22.23
N ASN A 1000 -36.90 80.42 22.24
CA ASN A 1000 -37.10 81.22 21.05
C ASN A 1000 -36.00 80.91 20.01
N ILE A 1001 -36.39 80.40 18.83
CA ILE A 1001 -35.44 80.06 17.76
C ILE A 1001 -34.61 81.26 17.28
N ASN A 1002 -35.14 82.48 17.35
CA ASN A 1002 -34.41 83.70 16.99
C ASN A 1002 -33.41 84.12 18.08
N SER A 1003 -33.52 83.59 19.30
CA SER A 1003 -32.48 83.74 20.34
C SER A 1003 -31.37 82.71 20.16
N ILE A 1004 -31.70 81.47 19.74
CA ILE A 1004 -30.72 80.45 19.35
C ILE A 1004 -29.90 80.93 18.15
N PHE A 1005 -30.56 81.53 17.15
CA PHE A 1005 -29.99 82.13 15.96
C PHE A 1005 -30.10 83.67 16.00
N ASN A 1006 -29.30 84.31 16.86
CA ASN A 1006 -29.42 85.74 17.16
C ASN A 1006 -28.64 86.69 16.23
N LEU A 1007 -27.87 86.17 15.26
CA LEU A 1007 -27.20 87.00 14.27
C LEU A 1007 -28.15 87.39 13.12
N PRO A 1008 -27.95 88.55 12.47
CA PRO A 1008 -28.77 88.98 11.33
C PRO A 1008 -28.72 88.01 10.13
N SER A 1009 -27.64 87.22 10.00
CA SER A 1009 -27.48 86.26 8.90
C SER A 1009 -26.47 85.16 9.25
N TYR A 1010 -26.74 83.94 8.78
CA TYR A 1010 -25.88 82.76 8.84
C TYR A 1010 -25.60 82.24 7.41
N PRO A 1011 -24.69 82.89 6.65
CA PRO A 1011 -24.51 82.63 5.22
C PRO A 1011 -23.87 81.27 4.88
N THR A 1012 -23.25 80.60 5.85
CA THR A 1012 -22.60 79.30 5.65
C THR A 1012 -23.55 78.11 5.75
N ILE A 1013 -24.73 78.27 6.37
CA ILE A 1013 -25.70 77.19 6.55
C ILE A 1013 -26.37 76.87 5.21
N THR A 1014 -26.19 75.63 4.74
CA THR A 1014 -26.72 75.17 3.44
C THR A 1014 -27.76 74.06 3.57
N ASN A 1015 -27.84 73.40 4.73
CA ASN A 1015 -28.78 72.30 4.98
C ASN A 1015 -29.33 72.34 6.41
N THR A 1016 -30.64 72.40 6.53
CA THR A 1016 -31.41 72.40 7.79
C THR A 1016 -32.51 71.33 7.81
N SER A 1017 -32.41 70.35 6.92
CA SER A 1017 -33.46 69.34 6.74
C SER A 1017 -33.83 68.68 8.06
N ASN A 1018 -35.13 68.74 8.37
CA ASN A 1018 -35.72 68.21 9.60
C ASN A 1018 -35.14 68.75 10.93
N MET A 1019 -34.50 69.92 10.94
CA MET A 1019 -33.81 70.46 12.12
C MET A 1019 -34.69 70.54 13.38
N PHE A 1020 -35.93 71.03 13.27
CA PHE A 1020 -36.89 71.18 14.36
C PHE A 1020 -38.14 70.29 14.17
N SER A 1021 -38.06 69.22 13.37
CA SER A 1021 -39.24 68.36 13.18
C SER A 1021 -39.69 67.75 14.50
N TYR A 1022 -41.00 67.71 14.74
CA TYR A 1022 -41.62 67.23 15.99
C TYR A 1022 -41.28 68.09 17.23
N GLY A 1023 -40.85 69.34 17.05
CA GLY A 1023 -40.64 70.30 18.14
C GLY A 1023 -41.91 71.08 18.49
N TYR A 1024 -42.86 70.45 19.19
CA TYR A 1024 -44.21 70.98 19.39
C TYR A 1024 -44.29 72.33 20.13
N LEU A 1025 -43.33 72.63 21.00
CA LEU A 1025 -43.31 73.84 21.85
C LEU A 1025 -42.32 74.92 21.36
N VAL A 1026 -41.65 74.70 20.22
CA VAL A 1026 -40.61 75.61 19.73
C VAL A 1026 -41.20 76.98 19.40
N ALA A 1027 -40.74 78.02 20.12
CA ALA A 1027 -41.24 79.39 20.02
C ALA A 1027 -40.41 80.28 19.08
N GLY A 1028 -40.96 81.43 18.66
CA GLY A 1028 -40.28 82.43 17.81
C GLY A 1028 -40.92 82.63 16.44
N SER A 1029 -40.18 83.22 15.50
CA SER A 1029 -40.58 83.43 14.09
C SER A 1029 -39.71 82.59 13.16
N GLY A 1030 -40.35 81.63 12.48
CA GLY A 1030 -39.73 80.79 11.47
C GLY A 1030 -39.38 81.56 10.20
N LEU A 1031 -40.17 82.56 9.81
CA LEU A 1031 -39.86 83.43 8.67
C LEU A 1031 -38.61 84.28 8.93
N GLN A 1032 -38.45 84.81 10.15
CA GLN A 1032 -37.23 85.53 10.53
C GLN A 1032 -36.00 84.61 10.45
N LEU A 1033 -36.12 83.35 10.89
CA LEU A 1033 -35.03 82.38 10.76
C LEU A 1033 -34.75 82.04 9.28
N ILE A 1034 -35.77 81.85 8.45
CA ILE A 1034 -35.61 81.64 6.99
C ILE A 1034 -34.85 82.82 6.36
N GLY A 1035 -35.20 84.06 6.73
CA GLY A 1035 -34.51 85.26 6.25
C GLY A 1035 -33.04 85.32 6.68
N ALA A 1036 -32.72 84.80 7.87
CA ALA A 1036 -31.34 84.69 8.35
C ALA A 1036 -30.53 83.56 7.66
N LEU A 1037 -31.14 82.69 6.84
CA LEU A 1037 -30.53 81.50 6.22
C LEU A 1037 -30.48 81.59 4.68
N PRO A 1038 -29.75 82.56 4.07
CA PRO A 1038 -29.83 82.85 2.63
C PRO A 1038 -29.32 81.72 1.73
N SER A 1039 -28.46 80.83 2.25
CA SER A 1039 -27.81 79.77 1.46
C SER A 1039 -28.57 78.43 1.43
N VAL A 1040 -29.71 78.31 2.13
CA VAL A 1040 -30.54 77.10 2.15
C VAL A 1040 -31.57 77.13 1.00
N THR A 1041 -31.12 76.88 -0.22
CA THR A 1041 -31.95 77.05 -1.43
C THR A 1041 -32.57 75.75 -1.94
N ALA A 1042 -31.83 74.64 -1.90
CA ALA A 1042 -32.24 73.35 -2.43
C ALA A 1042 -33.43 72.73 -1.68
N ALA A 1043 -34.40 72.16 -2.40
CA ALA A 1043 -35.62 71.57 -1.85
C ALA A 1043 -35.36 70.50 -0.77
N ASN A 1044 -34.41 69.58 -1.02
CA ASN A 1044 -34.06 68.52 -0.07
C ASN A 1044 -33.34 69.05 1.19
N ASN A 1045 -32.71 70.22 1.11
CA ASN A 1045 -31.91 70.79 2.20
C ASN A 1045 -32.74 71.66 3.18
N LYS A 1046 -33.94 72.07 2.77
CA LYS A 1046 -34.94 72.75 3.62
C LYS A 1046 -36.14 71.89 3.97
N GLY A 1047 -36.23 70.69 3.37
CA GLY A 1047 -37.33 69.77 3.57
C GLY A 1047 -37.52 69.41 5.04
N GLY A 1048 -38.72 69.69 5.54
CA GLY A 1048 -39.17 69.29 6.87
C GLY A 1048 -38.57 70.04 8.06
N THR A 1049 -37.79 71.11 7.84
CA THR A 1049 -37.12 71.90 8.89
C THR A 1049 -38.05 72.23 10.06
N PHE A 1050 -39.30 72.62 9.78
CA PHE A 1050 -40.31 73.01 10.78
C PHE A 1050 -41.49 72.04 10.89
N THR A 1051 -41.39 70.81 10.36
CA THR A 1051 -42.51 69.86 10.37
C THR A 1051 -43.06 69.63 11.79
N GLN A 1052 -44.35 69.96 12.00
CA GLN A 1052 -45.03 69.86 13.30
C GLN A 1052 -44.49 70.80 14.41
N ALA A 1053 -43.88 71.94 14.04
CA ALA A 1053 -43.46 72.99 14.98
C ALA A 1053 -44.58 74.05 15.20
N TYR A 1054 -45.72 73.62 15.74
CA TYR A 1054 -46.96 74.42 15.80
C TYR A 1054 -46.88 75.68 16.67
N ALA A 1055 -45.95 75.75 17.62
CA ALA A 1055 -45.80 76.90 18.52
C ALA A 1055 -45.08 78.12 17.91
N LEU A 1056 -44.60 78.02 16.66
CA LEU A 1056 -44.05 79.18 15.95
C LEU A 1056 -45.15 80.21 15.67
N SER A 1057 -44.86 81.46 16.02
CA SER A 1057 -45.80 82.60 15.91
C SER A 1057 -46.34 82.82 14.50
N ASP A 1058 -45.59 82.40 13.50
CA ASP A 1058 -45.85 82.53 12.07
C ASP A 1058 -45.94 81.18 11.34
N TYR A 1059 -46.16 80.07 12.06
CA TYR A 1059 -46.14 78.71 11.50
C TYR A 1059 -46.99 78.53 10.22
N ASN A 1060 -48.18 79.13 10.21
CA ASN A 1060 -49.10 79.06 9.07
C ASN A 1060 -48.56 79.79 7.83
N LEU A 1061 -47.72 80.81 8.01
CA LEU A 1061 -47.12 81.61 6.93
C LEU A 1061 -45.80 81.02 6.40
N ILE A 1062 -45.25 80.01 7.08
CA ILE A 1062 -44.03 79.32 6.64
C ILE A 1062 -44.35 78.47 5.38
N PRO A 1063 -43.57 78.59 4.29
CA PRO A 1063 -43.82 77.83 3.07
C PRO A 1063 -43.81 76.30 3.29
N VAL A 1064 -44.69 75.57 2.58
CA VAL A 1064 -44.78 74.09 2.65
C VAL A 1064 -43.44 73.41 2.40
N ALA A 1065 -42.60 73.97 1.52
CA ALA A 1065 -41.27 73.45 1.21
C ALA A 1065 -40.33 73.37 2.44
N TRP A 1066 -40.60 74.16 3.49
CA TRP A 1066 -39.88 74.16 4.78
C TRP A 1066 -40.57 73.31 5.87
N GLY A 1067 -41.70 72.67 5.55
CA GLY A 1067 -42.51 71.90 6.50
C GLY A 1067 -43.52 72.73 7.32
N GLY A 1068 -43.79 73.98 6.90
CA GLY A 1068 -44.78 74.87 7.53
C GLY A 1068 -46.23 74.69 7.04
N GLY A 1069 -47.14 75.52 7.54
CA GLY A 1069 -48.58 75.42 7.26
C GLY A 1069 -48.98 75.84 5.83
N GLY A 1070 -48.19 76.67 5.15
CA GLY A 1070 -48.36 76.98 3.72
C GLY A 1070 -49.58 77.82 3.33
N ALA A 1071 -50.09 78.65 4.24
CA ALA A 1071 -51.24 79.53 4.03
C ALA A 1071 -50.94 80.78 3.20
#